data_AF-W2XTT6-F1
#
_entry.id   AF-W2XTT6-F1
#
_cell.length_a   1.000
_cell.length_b   1.000
_cell.length_c   1.000
_cell.angle_alpha   90.00
_cell.angle_beta   90.00
_cell.angle_gamma   90.00
#
_symmetry.space_group_name_H-M   'P 1'
#
loop_
_entity.id
_entity.type
_entity.pdbx_description
1 polymer ?
#
loop_
_entity_poly.entity_id
_entity_poly.type
_entity_poly.pdbx_seq_one_letter_code
_entity_poly.pdbx_strand_id
1 'polypeptide(L)'
;MIYRRVQWTSPRRPLRRYFSPPIRLLLCLVQKDPRRFVWIKNLSIKARDILPSTRTSMARSCFRRLWPSRIHLVMLLFGLLLIAIANAAFFTPEDVPGPPEKILVSPASDTSMRVQFFPPLNVKPEGVNGAPVIGYKVEVARRVDEVQTFSVAAIGPILAGGYKVTFKNSRGTETTSCIPWNASEVAFEMALEELPNVDSVGVSRSALGAAKNGFVYTITFDGAYLVSGRQSDLLVGDTTGCRAVQPPNRALSFEGAHVTSGVSGFYPEVWEIVSTDSSGTKVLGGTFDLSIGFEGQWTDTNPAVTATVAAGSRTAKTIGSMLGRVNRGDKVRIGGEEFTVHATAPFTDLELPLDSYHVRGVTVATTIQVMDTALGNVQATKTSNLVTTSSDFSSKIASGEQVQIGSKVFKVTNVGANSMTLDSAWTDDTTLHITAFVRKKATLSVNAEAAEMKRALSALPAVGSIDVSRIGPTKANGYRWYVTFQSLNSVSLRVDKKTGITDFVDVYGVACATCTVTASVVQDDTQTTTLTEIKGDYLANAVVASREVGGAIQEVQTVSTKATADDISGYFTVSFQSVGGAVINFDDTAADVRTKLQSLATIGRLNVTRSANSDFGATWTITFLSNMGDLPPLVVDDKTLLKGTGVNVVVQEIVKGVDVALETIIEGLDPGRDYYVRAFARNENGYGASTTDLQQRGRGALPLLTAVATSPDPPGITGMWPLSGSQMELRLSNPVDHGDPVSKYLFEYAVGDTFGKVASKKVFVYNSLENDIAGTFRLQYGNDATSLLSVHTTASSLQSALNSLSSIRPVSVSRALYVLTGSPTITFTEANNRLTTP
;
A
#
# COMPACT_ATOMS: atom_id res chain seq x y z
N MET A 1 -60.34 -2.04 -8.35
CA MET A 1 -61.25 -3.06 -8.95
C MET A 1 -61.61 -2.62 -10.36
N ILE A 2 -61.72 -3.55 -11.33
CA ILE A 2 -62.78 -3.66 -12.38
C ILE A 2 -63.06 -2.40 -13.26
N TYR A 3 -63.05 -2.39 -14.59
CA TYR A 3 -62.97 -3.42 -15.65
C TYR A 3 -62.52 -2.78 -17.00
N ARG A 4 -61.99 -3.62 -17.91
CA ARG A 4 -62.28 -3.75 -19.38
C ARG A 4 -63.35 -2.80 -19.99
N ARG A 5 -63.39 -2.45 -21.29
CA ARG A 5 -62.65 -2.75 -22.56
C ARG A 5 -63.52 -2.19 -23.74
N VAL A 6 -62.94 -2.09 -24.95
CA VAL A 6 -63.52 -2.25 -26.35
C VAL A 6 -63.08 -1.05 -27.22
N GLN A 7 -62.08 -1.20 -28.10
CA GLN A 7 -62.14 -1.46 -29.58
C GLN A 7 -62.87 -0.34 -30.37
N TRP A 8 -62.63 -0.08 -31.66
CA TRP A 8 -62.03 -0.86 -32.76
C TRP A 8 -60.74 -0.14 -33.29
N THR A 9 -59.98 -0.55 -34.33
CA THR A 9 -60.15 -1.58 -35.40
C THR A 9 -58.77 -2.14 -35.82
N SER A 10 -58.73 -3.10 -36.76
CA SER A 10 -57.56 -3.47 -37.59
C SER A 10 -58.06 -3.94 -38.98
N PRO A 11 -57.25 -4.09 -40.05
CA PRO A 11 -56.44 -5.32 -40.17
C PRO A 11 -55.16 -5.26 -41.05
N ARG A 12 -54.12 -6.02 -40.67
CA ARG A 12 -53.65 -7.23 -41.41
C ARG A 12 -52.37 -7.83 -40.79
N ARG A 13 -52.39 -9.15 -40.65
CA ARG A 13 -51.31 -10.09 -40.27
C ARG A 13 -50.82 -10.81 -41.57
N PRO A 14 -49.86 -11.78 -41.61
CA PRO A 14 -49.37 -12.65 -40.50
C PRO A 14 -47.86 -13.06 -40.43
N LEU A 15 -47.50 -13.58 -39.23
CA LEU A 15 -46.59 -14.72 -38.90
C LEU A 15 -45.10 -14.69 -39.35
N ARG A 16 -44.12 -14.62 -38.43
CA ARG A 16 -43.56 -15.65 -37.49
C ARG A 16 -42.68 -16.75 -38.15
N ARG A 17 -41.38 -16.83 -37.78
CA ARG A 17 -40.83 -17.63 -36.66
C ARG A 17 -39.29 -17.48 -36.49
N TYR A 18 -38.85 -17.49 -35.24
CA TYR A 18 -37.58 -17.98 -34.64
C TYR A 18 -36.31 -18.16 -35.49
N PHE A 19 -35.19 -17.56 -35.03
CA PHE A 19 -33.88 -18.20 -34.92
C PHE A 19 -33.07 -17.62 -33.74
N SER A 20 -32.30 -18.46 -33.06
CA SER A 20 -31.44 -18.12 -31.91
C SER A 20 -30.06 -17.57 -32.36
N PRO A 21 -29.34 -16.80 -31.53
CA PRO A 21 -28.03 -16.26 -31.89
C PRO A 21 -26.92 -17.33 -31.78
N PRO A 22 -25.92 -17.34 -32.68
CA PRO A 22 -24.82 -18.30 -32.64
C PRO A 22 -23.67 -17.85 -31.72
N ILE A 23 -23.20 -18.77 -30.89
CA ILE A 23 -21.93 -18.67 -30.16
C ILE A 23 -20.78 -18.88 -31.17
N ARG A 24 -19.79 -17.97 -31.21
CA ARG A 24 -18.56 -18.16 -31.99
C ARG A 24 -17.43 -18.64 -31.09
N LEU A 25 -16.96 -19.86 -31.31
CA LEU A 25 -15.68 -20.33 -30.81
C LEU A 25 -14.55 -19.56 -31.51
N LEU A 26 -13.54 -19.16 -30.74
CA LEU A 26 -12.29 -18.60 -31.24
C LEU A 26 -11.19 -19.65 -31.08
N LEU A 27 -10.80 -20.32 -32.17
CA LEU A 27 -9.52 -21.05 -32.22
C LEU A 27 -8.52 -20.18 -32.99
N CYS A 28 -7.42 -19.82 -32.34
CA CYS A 28 -6.31 -19.13 -32.99
C CYS A 28 -4.99 -19.79 -32.56
N LEU A 29 -4.42 -20.60 -33.44
CA LEU A 29 -3.05 -21.10 -33.35
C LEU A 29 -2.34 -20.71 -34.64
N VAL A 30 -1.60 -19.60 -34.60
CA VAL A 30 -0.59 -19.25 -35.59
C VAL A 30 0.71 -19.02 -34.85
N GLN A 31 1.58 -20.02 -34.93
CA GLN A 31 2.93 -20.01 -34.40
C GLN A 31 3.75 -18.93 -35.15
N LYS A 32 4.33 -17.97 -34.42
CA LYS A 32 5.26 -16.98 -35.00
C LYS A 32 6.46 -16.75 -34.08
N ASP A 33 7.62 -17.15 -34.59
CA ASP A 33 8.90 -17.14 -33.90
C ASP A 33 9.43 -15.70 -33.70
N PRO A 34 10.07 -15.33 -32.57
CA PRO A 34 10.43 -13.95 -32.28
C PRO A 34 11.91 -13.65 -32.62
N ARG A 35 12.15 -12.77 -33.61
CA ARG A 35 13.40 -11.97 -33.77
C ARG A 35 13.22 -10.87 -34.82
N ARG A 36 13.85 -9.71 -34.57
CA ARG A 36 13.95 -8.47 -35.40
C ARG A 36 12.72 -7.53 -35.38
N PHE A 37 12.81 -6.50 -34.55
CA PHE A 37 12.12 -5.22 -34.77
C PHE A 37 12.89 -4.40 -35.83
N VAL A 38 12.17 -3.82 -36.78
CA VAL A 38 12.66 -2.71 -37.63
C VAL A 38 11.56 -1.65 -37.67
N TRP A 39 11.91 -0.41 -37.36
CA TRP A 39 11.01 0.74 -37.31
C TRP A 39 10.69 1.26 -38.72
N ILE A 40 9.40 1.44 -39.05
CA ILE A 40 8.96 2.39 -40.10
C ILE A 40 7.71 3.12 -39.61
N LYS A 41 7.72 4.46 -39.71
CA LYS A 41 6.60 5.36 -39.38
C LYS A 41 5.57 5.42 -40.52
N ASN A 42 4.31 5.66 -40.15
CA ASN A 42 3.22 6.27 -40.93
C ASN A 42 3.09 5.94 -42.44
N LEU A 43 1.96 5.33 -42.82
CA LEU A 43 1.27 5.76 -44.04
C LEU A 43 -0.25 5.57 -43.91
N SER A 44 -1.02 6.58 -44.29
CA SER A 44 -2.49 6.58 -44.32
C SER A 44 -2.94 6.80 -45.75
N ILE A 45 -3.80 5.92 -46.29
CA ILE A 45 -4.40 6.08 -47.62
C ILE A 45 -5.89 5.74 -47.54
N LYS A 46 -6.72 6.72 -47.92
CA LYS A 46 -8.17 6.53 -48.15
C LYS A 46 -8.40 5.97 -49.55
N ALA A 47 -9.38 5.07 -49.67
CA ALA A 47 -9.85 4.59 -50.97
C ALA A 47 -10.75 5.63 -51.65
N ARG A 48 -10.66 5.73 -52.99
CA ARG A 48 -11.83 5.89 -53.87
C ARG A 48 -11.53 5.63 -55.35
N ASP A 49 -12.56 5.08 -56.01
CA ASP A 49 -12.95 5.16 -57.42
C ASP A 49 -12.01 4.62 -58.53
N ILE A 50 -12.45 3.56 -59.22
CA ILE A 50 -12.98 3.58 -60.61
C ILE A 50 -13.31 2.14 -61.09
N LEU A 51 -14.52 1.96 -61.63
CA LEU A 51 -15.03 0.79 -62.39
C LEU A 51 -15.14 1.19 -63.88
N PRO A 52 -15.47 0.30 -64.84
CA PRO A 52 -15.15 -1.14 -65.04
C PRO A 52 -14.70 -1.44 -66.50
N SER A 53 -14.50 -2.71 -66.89
CA SER A 53 -15.14 -3.36 -68.09
C SER A 53 -14.43 -4.61 -68.65
N THR A 54 -15.22 -5.62 -69.05
CA THR A 54 -15.03 -6.57 -70.21
C THR A 54 -13.74 -7.43 -70.36
N ARG A 55 -13.70 -8.64 -70.95
CA ARG A 55 -14.70 -9.66 -71.41
C ARG A 55 -13.95 -11.00 -71.68
N THR A 56 -14.62 -12.14 -71.49
CA THR A 56 -14.46 -13.44 -72.22
C THR A 56 -13.09 -13.98 -72.67
N SER A 57 -12.78 -15.24 -72.32
CA SER A 57 -12.67 -16.35 -73.30
C SER A 57 -12.82 -17.73 -72.63
N MET A 58 -12.88 -18.82 -73.41
CA MET A 58 -13.47 -20.11 -73.01
C MET A 58 -12.74 -21.32 -73.65
N ALA A 59 -12.65 -22.42 -72.88
CA ALA A 59 -12.67 -23.84 -73.32
C ALA A 59 -11.40 -24.61 -73.82
N ARG A 60 -11.34 -25.89 -73.36
CA ARG A 60 -10.82 -27.14 -74.01
C ARG A 60 -9.29 -27.37 -74.08
N SER A 61 -8.74 -28.61 -74.03
CA SER A 61 -9.27 -29.97 -73.69
C SER A 61 -8.17 -31.07 -73.70
N CYS A 62 -8.49 -32.28 -73.17
CA CYS A 62 -7.87 -33.61 -73.47
C CYS A 62 -6.49 -33.96 -72.81
N PHE A 63 -6.13 -35.22 -72.45
CA PHE A 63 -6.80 -36.55 -72.54
C PHE A 63 -6.15 -37.63 -71.62
N ARG A 64 -6.94 -38.62 -71.14
CA ARG A 64 -6.57 -40.06 -70.83
C ARG A 64 -5.47 -40.40 -69.77
N ARG A 65 -5.42 -41.58 -69.14
CA ARG A 65 -6.35 -42.71 -68.79
C ARG A 65 -5.62 -43.66 -67.80
N LEU A 66 -6.36 -44.53 -67.09
CA LEU A 66 -5.97 -45.79 -66.39
C LEU A 66 -5.97 -45.79 -64.84
N TRP A 67 -6.82 -46.67 -64.31
CA TRP A 67 -6.72 -47.44 -63.06
C TRP A 67 -6.28 -48.87 -63.45
N PRO A 68 -5.94 -49.83 -62.54
CA PRO A 68 -6.14 -49.81 -61.07
C PRO A 68 -4.92 -50.26 -60.24
N SER A 69 -5.00 -50.20 -58.89
CA SER A 69 -4.82 -51.38 -58.00
C SER A 69 -4.77 -51.03 -56.51
N ARG A 70 -5.32 -51.95 -55.70
CA ARG A 70 -5.44 -51.93 -54.23
C ARG A 70 -4.10 -51.73 -53.51
N ILE A 71 -4.01 -50.75 -52.60
CA ILE A 71 -3.08 -50.71 -51.45
C ILE A 71 -3.49 -49.65 -50.37
N HIS A 72 -4.33 -48.67 -50.72
CA HIS A 72 -4.64 -47.50 -49.87
C HIS A 72 -5.71 -47.67 -48.76
N LEU A 73 -6.05 -48.89 -48.31
CA LEU A 73 -7.00 -49.07 -47.19
C LEU A 73 -6.33 -49.27 -45.82
N VAL A 74 -5.08 -49.73 -45.77
CA VAL A 74 -4.39 -50.04 -44.49
C VAL A 74 -3.66 -48.82 -43.92
N MET A 75 -3.04 -47.97 -44.75
CA MET A 75 -2.39 -46.73 -44.27
C MET A 75 -3.40 -45.66 -43.82
N LEU A 76 -4.60 -45.63 -44.39
CA LEU A 76 -5.62 -44.63 -44.04
C LEU A 76 -6.32 -44.93 -42.70
N LEU A 77 -6.19 -46.17 -42.19
CA LEU A 77 -6.64 -46.59 -40.85
C LEU A 77 -5.56 -46.41 -39.77
N PHE A 78 -4.27 -46.33 -40.14
CA PHE A 78 -3.17 -46.02 -39.20
C PHE A 78 -2.87 -44.51 -39.08
N GLY A 79 -3.19 -43.71 -40.11
CA GLY A 79 -3.01 -42.25 -40.08
C GLY A 79 -4.04 -41.48 -39.24
N LEU A 80 -5.08 -42.14 -38.73
CA LEU A 80 -6.19 -41.53 -37.97
C LEU A 80 -6.14 -41.83 -36.46
N LEU A 81 -5.09 -42.51 -35.97
CA LEU A 81 -4.87 -42.76 -34.53
C LEU A 81 -3.79 -41.86 -33.90
N LEU A 82 -3.55 -40.69 -34.50
CA LEU A 82 -3.02 -39.53 -33.77
C LEU A 82 -4.22 -38.66 -33.37
N ILE A 83 -5.01 -39.17 -32.42
CA ILE A 83 -5.80 -38.31 -31.56
C ILE A 83 -4.78 -37.42 -30.85
N ALA A 84 -4.62 -36.19 -31.33
CA ALA A 84 -4.10 -35.13 -30.51
C ALA A 84 -5.01 -35.10 -29.28
N ILE A 85 -4.51 -35.61 -28.16
CA ILE A 85 -5.19 -35.49 -26.88
C ILE A 85 -5.32 -33.98 -26.69
N ALA A 86 -6.54 -33.48 -26.90
CA ALA A 86 -6.87 -32.11 -26.61
C ALA A 86 -6.85 -32.00 -25.08
N ASN A 87 -5.65 -31.84 -24.53
CA ASN A 87 -5.45 -31.40 -23.17
C ASN A 87 -6.30 -30.15 -23.04
N ALA A 88 -7.43 -30.28 -22.32
CA ALA A 88 -8.30 -29.16 -22.08
C ALA A 88 -7.46 -28.14 -21.33
N ALA A 89 -7.09 -27.08 -22.04
CA ALA A 89 -6.34 -25.96 -21.49
C ALA A 89 -7.28 -25.26 -20.51
N PHE A 90 -7.24 -25.71 -19.27
CA PHE A 90 -7.94 -25.11 -18.15
C PHE A 90 -7.36 -23.71 -17.97
N PHE A 91 -8.05 -22.72 -18.53
CA PHE A 91 -7.68 -21.33 -18.42
C PHE A 91 -8.54 -20.69 -17.33
N THR A 92 -7.94 -20.48 -16.16
CA THR A 92 -8.44 -19.53 -15.19
C THR A 92 -8.11 -18.12 -15.68
N PRO A 93 -9.03 -17.14 -15.60
CA PRO A 93 -8.66 -15.75 -15.79
C PRO A 93 -7.65 -15.34 -14.72
N GLU A 94 -6.56 -14.71 -15.14
CA GLU A 94 -5.49 -14.21 -14.28
C GLU A 94 -5.20 -12.75 -14.65
N ASP A 95 -4.78 -11.94 -13.69
CA ASP A 95 -4.31 -10.57 -13.90
C ASP A 95 -3.01 -10.34 -13.11
N VAL A 96 -2.34 -9.20 -13.29
CA VAL A 96 -1.20 -8.78 -12.46
C VAL A 96 -1.60 -8.63 -10.99
N PRO A 97 -0.67 -8.81 -10.03
CA PRO A 97 -1.03 -8.71 -8.61
C PRO A 97 -1.34 -7.27 -8.21
N GLY A 98 -2.01 -7.11 -7.07
CA GLY A 98 -2.07 -5.81 -6.39
C GLY A 98 -0.68 -5.33 -5.93
N PRO A 99 -0.55 -4.05 -5.54
CA PRO A 99 0.68 -3.54 -4.94
C PRO A 99 0.99 -4.25 -3.60
N PRO A 100 2.28 -4.42 -3.22
CA PRO A 100 2.68 -4.95 -1.91
C PRO A 100 2.06 -4.11 -0.78
N GLU A 101 1.38 -4.71 0.20
CA GLU A 101 0.54 -3.98 1.18
C GLU A 101 1.30 -2.88 1.93
N LYS A 102 2.59 -3.10 2.23
CA LYS A 102 3.43 -2.17 2.98
C LYS A 102 4.90 -2.40 2.66
N ILE A 103 5.70 -1.33 2.76
CA ILE A 103 7.16 -1.38 2.76
C ILE A 103 7.67 -0.91 4.13
N LEU A 104 8.77 -1.49 4.59
CA LEU A 104 9.64 -1.00 5.65
C LEU A 104 11.06 -0.91 5.09
N VAL A 105 11.79 0.17 5.37
CA VAL A 105 13.23 0.24 5.07
C VAL A 105 13.98 0.77 6.28
N SER A 106 15.24 0.41 6.38
CA SER A 106 16.16 0.85 7.43
C SER A 106 17.57 0.93 6.85
N PRO A 107 18.48 1.73 7.43
CA PRO A 107 19.89 1.62 7.10
C PRO A 107 20.37 0.19 7.38
N ALA A 108 21.20 -0.34 6.48
CA ALA A 108 21.94 -1.59 6.66
C ALA A 108 23.44 -1.33 6.82
N SER A 109 23.93 -0.23 6.21
CA SER A 109 25.18 0.46 6.50
C SER A 109 24.99 1.96 6.21
N ASP A 110 26.07 2.74 6.26
CA ASP A 110 26.18 4.11 5.73
C ASP A 110 26.04 4.21 4.20
N THR A 111 26.02 3.09 3.50
CA THR A 111 26.09 2.96 2.03
C THR A 111 25.08 1.96 1.46
N SER A 112 24.22 1.39 2.32
CA SER A 112 23.20 0.42 1.94
C SER A 112 21.95 0.50 2.81
N MET A 113 20.79 0.20 2.23
CA MET A 113 19.52 0.08 2.95
C MET A 113 18.94 -1.32 2.83
N ARG A 114 18.28 -1.79 3.89
CA ARG A 114 17.44 -2.99 3.89
C ARG A 114 16.02 -2.57 3.53
N VAL A 115 15.39 -3.24 2.57
CA VAL A 115 14.00 -3.02 2.16
C VAL A 115 13.22 -4.30 2.39
N GLN A 116 12.19 -4.24 3.21
CA GLN A 116 11.27 -5.33 3.55
C GLN A 116 9.86 -4.96 3.05
N PHE A 117 9.10 -5.93 2.57
CA PHE A 117 7.76 -5.68 2.02
C PHE A 117 6.77 -6.78 2.39
N PHE A 118 5.50 -6.38 2.54
CA PHE A 118 4.40 -7.29 2.81
C PHE A 118 3.75 -7.76 1.50
N PRO A 119 3.22 -9.00 1.44
CA PRO A 119 2.42 -9.46 0.30
C PRO A 119 1.25 -8.52 -0.02
N PRO A 120 0.70 -8.54 -1.25
CA PRO A 120 -0.53 -7.82 -1.56
C PRO A 120 -1.72 -8.32 -0.73
N LEU A 121 -2.71 -7.45 -0.50
CA LEU A 121 -3.93 -7.82 0.22
C LEU A 121 -4.69 -8.97 -0.46
N ASN A 122 -5.45 -9.72 0.35
CA ASN A 122 -6.33 -10.82 -0.09
C ASN A 122 -5.61 -11.94 -0.86
N VAL A 123 -4.40 -12.33 -0.43
CA VAL A 123 -3.75 -13.54 -0.93
C VAL A 123 -4.65 -14.76 -0.69
N LYS A 124 -5.03 -15.45 -1.76
CA LYS A 124 -5.74 -16.73 -1.72
C LYS A 124 -4.77 -17.84 -2.18
N PRO A 125 -5.09 -19.14 -2.01
CA PRO A 125 -4.24 -20.23 -2.51
C PRO A 125 -4.03 -20.23 -4.04
N GLU A 126 -4.89 -19.59 -4.83
CA GLU A 126 -4.65 -19.32 -6.26
C GLU A 126 -3.69 -18.14 -6.52
N GLY A 127 -3.19 -17.50 -5.46
CA GLY A 127 -2.43 -16.27 -5.49
C GLY A 127 -3.30 -15.01 -5.40
N VAL A 128 -2.83 -13.92 -6.02
CA VAL A 128 -3.49 -12.61 -6.06
C VAL A 128 -4.03 -12.41 -7.47
N ASN A 129 -5.29 -11.99 -7.60
CA ASN A 129 -5.99 -11.87 -8.89
C ASN A 129 -5.89 -13.14 -9.78
N GLY A 130 -5.87 -14.31 -9.14
CA GLY A 130 -5.78 -15.60 -9.82
C GLY A 130 -4.35 -16.06 -10.16
N ALA A 131 -3.29 -15.38 -9.75
CA ALA A 131 -1.92 -15.86 -9.97
C ALA A 131 -0.94 -15.61 -8.80
N PRO A 132 0.00 -16.54 -8.53
CA PRO A 132 0.95 -16.42 -7.42
C PRO A 132 1.87 -15.22 -7.60
N VAL A 133 2.27 -14.62 -6.48
CA VAL A 133 3.39 -13.68 -6.47
C VAL A 133 4.68 -14.48 -6.52
N ILE A 134 5.44 -14.37 -7.62
CA ILE A 134 6.68 -15.12 -7.86
C ILE A 134 7.94 -14.26 -7.69
N GLY A 135 7.76 -12.96 -7.43
CA GLY A 135 8.83 -11.99 -7.33
C GLY A 135 8.33 -10.61 -6.93
N TYR A 136 9.27 -9.74 -6.59
CA TYR A 136 9.06 -8.32 -6.39
C TYR A 136 10.14 -7.52 -7.13
N LYS A 137 9.86 -6.24 -7.40
CA LYS A 137 10.88 -5.27 -7.81
C LYS A 137 10.84 -4.10 -6.86
N VAL A 138 11.99 -3.67 -6.39
CA VAL A 138 12.19 -2.47 -5.57
C VAL A 138 12.89 -1.43 -6.43
N GLU A 139 12.39 -0.20 -6.43
CA GLU A 139 13.03 0.95 -7.07
C GLU A 139 13.29 2.02 -6.02
N VAL A 140 14.57 2.40 -5.90
CA VAL A 140 15.05 3.47 -5.02
C VAL A 140 15.35 4.69 -5.87
N ALA A 141 14.75 5.81 -5.51
CA ALA A 141 14.97 7.10 -6.13
C ALA A 141 15.52 8.11 -5.14
N ARG A 142 16.15 9.17 -5.64
CA ARG A 142 16.63 10.29 -4.84
C ARG A 142 16.04 11.59 -5.36
N ARG A 143 15.65 12.49 -4.46
CA ARG A 143 15.45 13.91 -4.82
C ARG A 143 16.79 14.49 -5.26
N VAL A 144 16.75 15.39 -6.23
CA VAL A 144 17.89 16.24 -6.58
C VAL A 144 17.36 17.66 -6.59
N ASP A 145 17.96 18.55 -5.81
CA ASP A 145 17.57 19.95 -5.80
C ASP A 145 18.03 20.62 -7.10
N GLU A 146 17.18 21.48 -7.66
CA GLU A 146 17.63 22.33 -8.76
C GLU A 146 18.67 23.29 -8.20
N VAL A 147 19.80 23.46 -8.89
CA VAL A 147 20.79 24.48 -8.55
C VAL A 147 20.94 25.42 -9.73
N GLN A 148 20.66 26.69 -9.51
CA GLN A 148 20.93 27.77 -10.47
C GLN A 148 22.03 28.69 -9.93
N THR A 149 22.75 29.32 -10.84
CA THR A 149 23.60 30.48 -10.53
C THR A 149 22.96 31.74 -11.07
N PHE A 150 23.07 32.82 -10.31
CA PHE A 150 22.65 34.16 -10.73
C PHE A 150 23.86 35.10 -10.60
N SER A 151 24.41 35.51 -11.74
CA SER A 151 25.55 36.41 -11.81
C SER A 151 25.10 37.85 -11.87
N VAL A 152 25.63 38.68 -10.97
CA VAL A 152 25.44 40.13 -10.94
C VAL A 152 26.78 40.78 -11.31
N ALA A 153 26.88 41.29 -12.55
CA ALA A 153 28.09 41.89 -13.09
C ALA A 153 27.91 43.39 -13.38
N ALA A 154 29.02 44.12 -13.55
CA ALA A 154 29.03 45.55 -13.83
C ALA A 154 30.19 45.98 -14.74
N ILE A 155 29.94 47.00 -15.56
CA ILE A 155 30.94 47.62 -16.46
C ILE A 155 31.99 48.51 -15.74
N GLY A 156 32.09 48.42 -14.42
CA GLY A 156 33.10 49.06 -13.57
C GLY A 156 32.71 49.00 -12.10
N PRO A 157 33.52 49.56 -11.18
CA PRO A 157 33.21 49.60 -9.76
C PRO A 157 31.90 50.34 -9.47
N ILE A 158 31.09 49.79 -8.57
CA ILE A 158 29.81 50.33 -8.11
C ILE A 158 29.93 50.75 -6.64
N LEU A 159 29.33 51.88 -6.29
CA LEU A 159 29.21 52.40 -4.92
C LEU A 159 27.82 52.14 -4.32
N ALA A 160 26.78 52.19 -5.16
CA ALA A 160 25.41 51.91 -4.77
C ALA A 160 24.58 51.45 -5.99
N GLY A 161 23.47 50.76 -5.73
CA GLY A 161 22.55 50.26 -6.75
C GLY A 161 21.64 49.20 -6.15
N GLY A 162 20.60 48.80 -6.87
CA GLY A 162 19.75 47.67 -6.54
C GLY A 162 19.05 47.11 -7.77
N TYR A 163 18.52 45.90 -7.63
CA TYR A 163 17.85 45.15 -8.68
C TYR A 163 16.71 44.30 -8.10
N LYS A 164 15.83 43.79 -8.95
CA LYS A 164 14.87 42.74 -8.62
C LYS A 164 15.25 41.47 -9.35
N VAL A 165 14.82 40.34 -8.83
CA VAL A 165 14.89 39.05 -9.52
C VAL A 165 13.48 38.58 -9.82
N THR A 166 13.21 38.19 -11.06
CA THR A 166 11.98 37.53 -11.47
C THR A 166 12.25 36.03 -11.52
N PHE A 167 11.43 35.27 -10.80
CA PHE A 167 11.45 33.80 -10.81
C PHE A 167 10.15 33.26 -11.39
N LYS A 168 10.27 32.37 -12.37
CA LYS A 168 9.16 31.73 -13.07
C LYS A 168 9.29 30.22 -12.92
N ASN A 169 8.18 29.58 -12.58
CA ASN A 169 8.07 28.13 -12.47
C ASN A 169 6.70 27.67 -12.99
N SER A 170 6.34 26.42 -12.71
CA SER A 170 5.02 25.85 -13.06
C SER A 170 3.86 26.41 -12.22
N ARG A 171 4.15 27.17 -11.15
CA ARG A 171 3.15 27.79 -10.26
C ARG A 171 2.80 29.23 -10.66
N GLY A 172 3.78 29.99 -11.16
CA GLY A 172 3.56 31.39 -11.50
C GLY A 172 4.81 32.12 -11.99
N THR A 173 4.77 33.45 -11.93
CA THR A 173 5.90 34.32 -12.23
C THR A 173 5.87 35.47 -11.23
N GLU A 174 6.76 35.39 -10.25
CA GLU A 174 6.85 36.35 -9.15
C GLU A 174 8.15 37.17 -9.28
N THR A 175 8.21 38.31 -8.60
CA THR A 175 9.37 39.21 -8.68
C THR A 175 9.67 39.84 -7.33
N THR A 176 10.93 39.81 -6.92
CA THR A 176 11.36 40.20 -5.57
C THR A 176 11.14 41.68 -5.29
N SER A 177 11.20 42.02 -4.00
CA SER A 177 11.53 43.37 -3.54
C SER A 177 12.91 43.81 -4.07
N CYS A 178 13.28 45.10 -3.93
CA CYS A 178 14.55 45.61 -4.45
C CYS A 178 15.75 45.15 -3.60
N ILE A 179 16.50 44.19 -4.14
CA ILE A 179 17.73 43.64 -3.57
C ILE A 179 18.90 44.62 -3.79
N PRO A 180 19.72 44.94 -2.77
CA PRO A 180 20.93 45.73 -2.93
C PRO A 180 21.94 45.06 -3.89
N TRP A 181 22.66 45.86 -4.69
CA TRP A 181 23.65 45.33 -5.66
C TRP A 181 24.72 44.40 -5.04
N ASN A 182 25.01 44.60 -3.75
CA ASN A 182 26.00 43.89 -2.95
C ASN A 182 25.40 43.06 -1.81
N ALA A 183 24.12 42.66 -1.89
CA ALA A 183 23.42 41.85 -0.88
C ALA A 183 24.28 40.68 -0.35
N SER A 184 24.14 40.36 0.93
CA SER A 184 24.65 39.10 1.49
C SER A 184 23.82 37.92 0.96
N GLU A 185 24.33 36.70 1.13
CA GLU A 185 23.56 35.49 0.81
C GLU A 185 22.21 35.45 1.54
N VAL A 186 22.20 35.65 2.86
CA VAL A 186 20.97 35.77 3.68
C VAL A 186 19.98 36.84 3.17
N ALA A 187 20.49 37.97 2.66
CA ALA A 187 19.62 39.03 2.14
C ALA A 187 19.05 38.72 0.74
N PHE A 188 19.69 37.83 -0.01
CA PHE A 188 19.23 37.35 -1.31
C PHE A 188 18.29 36.14 -1.14
N GLU A 189 18.60 35.25 -0.20
CA GLU A 189 17.79 34.14 0.31
C GLU A 189 16.41 34.64 0.77
N MET A 190 16.35 35.53 1.77
CA MET A 190 15.09 36.11 2.24
C MET A 190 14.28 36.78 1.11
N ALA A 191 14.94 37.43 0.15
CA ALA A 191 14.25 38.09 -0.95
C ALA A 191 13.63 37.10 -1.96
N LEU A 192 14.16 35.88 -2.06
CA LEU A 192 13.57 34.78 -2.82
C LEU A 192 12.53 34.00 -2.02
N GLU A 193 12.73 33.78 -0.72
CA GLU A 193 11.74 33.15 0.17
C GLU A 193 10.52 34.06 0.45
N GLU A 194 10.63 35.37 0.21
CA GLU A 194 9.48 36.30 0.11
C GLU A 194 8.59 36.04 -1.12
N LEU A 195 9.03 35.26 -2.11
CA LEU A 195 8.25 35.01 -3.34
C LEU A 195 7.19 33.95 -3.08
N PRO A 196 5.89 34.24 -3.31
CA PRO A 196 4.83 33.27 -3.05
C PRO A 196 4.97 31.92 -3.78
N ASN A 197 5.68 31.87 -4.93
CA ASN A 197 5.92 30.63 -5.68
C ASN A 197 7.22 29.89 -5.26
N VAL A 198 7.82 30.24 -4.13
CA VAL A 198 9.03 29.65 -3.54
C VAL A 198 8.77 29.33 -2.07
N ASP A 199 9.03 28.08 -1.64
CA ASP A 199 8.82 27.66 -0.25
C ASP A 199 10.09 27.55 0.60
N SER A 200 11.25 27.26 -0.02
CA SER A 200 12.56 27.48 0.60
C SER A 200 13.67 27.45 -0.46
N VAL A 201 14.76 28.19 -0.23
CA VAL A 201 15.97 28.20 -1.06
C VAL A 201 17.24 28.42 -0.24
N GLY A 202 18.17 27.46 -0.24
CA GLY A 202 19.53 27.69 0.25
C GLY A 202 20.35 28.56 -0.72
N VAL A 203 20.92 29.68 -0.25
CA VAL A 203 21.77 30.58 -1.07
C VAL A 203 23.20 30.66 -0.53
N SER A 204 24.18 30.64 -1.42
CA SER A 204 25.59 30.97 -1.12
C SER A 204 26.15 31.98 -2.09
N ARG A 205 27.09 32.82 -1.63
CA ARG A 205 27.62 33.95 -2.42
C ARG A 205 29.13 33.91 -2.60
N SER A 206 29.58 34.17 -3.83
CA SER A 206 31.01 34.27 -4.16
C SER A 206 31.71 35.47 -3.51
N ALA A 207 33.06 35.44 -3.52
CA ALA A 207 33.86 36.64 -3.36
C ALA A 207 33.60 37.67 -4.49
N LEU A 208 33.91 38.94 -4.23
CA LEU A 208 33.83 40.02 -5.23
C LEU A 208 34.82 39.75 -6.37
N GLY A 209 34.35 39.89 -7.61
CA GLY A 209 35.16 39.70 -8.82
C GLY A 209 35.00 38.34 -9.49
N ALA A 210 34.25 37.40 -8.90
CA ALA A 210 33.87 36.16 -9.57
C ALA A 210 32.98 36.42 -10.80
N ALA A 211 32.08 37.41 -10.69
CA ALA A 211 31.51 38.10 -11.83
C ALA A 211 32.23 39.45 -12.02
N LYS A 212 32.27 39.97 -13.25
CA LYS A 212 33.00 41.21 -13.60
C LYS A 212 32.54 42.38 -12.73
N ASN A 213 33.39 42.83 -11.80
CA ASN A 213 33.08 43.85 -10.77
C ASN A 213 31.85 43.53 -9.89
N GLY A 214 31.54 42.25 -9.66
CA GLY A 214 30.36 41.84 -8.90
C GLY A 214 30.44 40.41 -8.36
N PHE A 215 29.28 39.74 -8.24
CA PHE A 215 29.11 38.51 -7.48
C PHE A 215 28.39 37.43 -8.30
N VAL A 216 28.63 36.16 -7.95
CA VAL A 216 27.81 35.02 -8.36
C VAL A 216 27.11 34.48 -7.11
N TYR A 217 25.79 34.40 -7.17
CA TYR A 217 24.97 33.70 -6.19
C TYR A 217 24.72 32.30 -6.71
N THR A 218 24.86 31.28 -5.85
CA THR A 218 24.43 29.91 -6.13
C THR A 218 23.19 29.64 -5.29
N ILE A 219 22.08 29.35 -5.95
CA ILE A 219 20.75 29.14 -5.38
C ILE A 219 20.42 27.66 -5.52
N THR A 220 20.20 27.00 -4.38
CA THR A 220 19.71 25.62 -4.29
C THR A 220 18.21 25.68 -3.98
N PHE A 221 17.39 25.07 -4.81
CA PHE A 221 15.95 24.98 -4.62
C PHE A 221 15.59 23.72 -3.80
N ASP A 222 15.78 23.82 -2.48
CA ASP A 222 15.55 22.78 -1.48
C ASP A 222 14.12 22.77 -0.90
N GLY A 223 13.32 23.80 -1.15
CA GLY A 223 11.87 23.83 -0.89
C GLY A 223 11.14 22.58 -1.41
N ALA A 224 10.36 21.94 -0.56
CA ALA A 224 9.74 20.64 -0.82
C ALA A 224 8.53 20.70 -1.77
N TYR A 225 7.81 21.82 -1.87
CA TYR A 225 6.48 21.84 -2.47
C TYR A 225 6.36 22.70 -3.73
N LEU A 226 7.00 23.88 -3.74
CA LEU A 226 6.80 24.88 -4.80
C LEU A 226 7.96 24.89 -5.79
N VAL A 227 9.19 24.70 -5.29
CA VAL A 227 10.42 24.63 -6.10
C VAL A 227 10.99 23.21 -6.24
N SER A 228 10.22 22.20 -5.84
CA SER A 228 10.55 20.80 -6.05
C SER A 228 10.73 20.44 -7.53
N GLY A 229 11.82 19.72 -7.81
CA GLY A 229 12.11 19.20 -9.14
C GLY A 229 12.58 20.27 -10.10
N ARG A 230 12.38 20.03 -11.40
CA ARG A 230 13.03 20.82 -12.45
C ARG A 230 12.42 22.23 -12.57
N GLN A 231 13.24 23.25 -12.35
CA GLN A 231 12.88 24.64 -12.67
C GLN A 231 13.33 24.95 -14.09
N SER A 232 12.39 24.98 -15.05
CA SER A 232 12.73 25.14 -16.48
C SER A 232 13.32 26.50 -16.83
N ASP A 233 12.80 27.55 -16.19
CA ASP A 233 13.14 28.93 -16.45
C ASP A 233 14.26 29.40 -15.51
N LEU A 234 15.04 30.37 -15.99
CA LEU A 234 16.17 30.96 -15.27
C LEU A 234 15.74 32.19 -14.49
N LEU A 235 16.41 32.46 -13.37
CA LEU A 235 16.31 33.72 -12.63
C LEU A 235 16.71 34.90 -13.54
N VAL A 236 15.82 35.88 -13.72
CA VAL A 236 16.04 37.07 -14.56
C VAL A 236 16.16 38.32 -13.70
N GLY A 237 17.17 39.17 -13.95
CA GLY A 237 17.36 40.41 -13.20
C GLY A 237 16.86 41.66 -13.94
N ASP A 238 16.29 42.60 -13.19
CA ASP A 238 15.89 43.94 -13.67
C ASP A 238 16.30 45.04 -12.66
N THR A 239 16.54 46.26 -13.12
CA THR A 239 16.83 47.43 -12.26
C THR A 239 15.65 48.41 -12.14
N THR A 240 14.56 48.19 -12.87
CA THR A 240 13.41 49.11 -12.93
C THR A 240 12.77 49.33 -11.55
N GLY A 241 12.64 50.60 -11.16
CA GLY A 241 12.05 50.99 -9.88
C GLY A 241 12.94 50.77 -8.64
N CYS A 242 14.18 50.29 -8.81
CA CYS A 242 15.14 50.16 -7.72
C CYS A 242 16.13 51.32 -7.66
N ARG A 243 16.96 51.35 -6.61
CA ARG A 243 17.98 52.39 -6.41
C ARG A 243 18.94 52.43 -7.61
N ALA A 244 18.98 53.56 -8.30
CA ALA A 244 19.83 53.76 -9.48
C ALA A 244 21.32 53.48 -9.16
N VAL A 245 22.01 52.86 -10.11
CA VAL A 245 23.42 52.50 -9.99
C VAL A 245 24.29 53.76 -9.91
N GLN A 246 25.29 53.74 -9.03
CA GLN A 246 26.25 54.83 -8.82
C GLN A 246 27.69 54.32 -9.01
N PRO A 247 28.54 55.02 -9.78
CA PRO A 247 28.22 56.23 -10.56
C PRO A 247 27.27 55.96 -11.75
N PRO A 248 26.52 56.97 -12.25
CA PRO A 248 25.45 56.76 -13.24
C PRO A 248 25.90 56.25 -14.62
N ASN A 249 27.21 56.26 -14.90
CA ASN A 249 27.81 55.67 -16.09
C ASN A 249 28.14 54.18 -15.94
N ARG A 250 27.60 53.52 -14.91
CA ARG A 250 27.65 52.07 -14.70
C ARG A 250 26.27 51.47 -14.91
N ALA A 251 26.25 50.30 -15.53
CA ALA A 251 25.10 49.44 -15.65
C ALA A 251 25.39 48.11 -14.95
N LEU A 252 24.36 47.54 -14.32
CA LEU A 252 24.34 46.14 -13.91
C LEU A 252 23.93 45.27 -15.10
N SER A 253 24.47 44.07 -15.17
CA SER A 253 24.09 43.03 -16.13
C SER A 253 23.91 41.71 -15.38
N PHE A 254 22.85 40.98 -15.70
CA PHE A 254 22.45 39.76 -15.00
C PHE A 254 22.52 38.56 -15.94
N GLU A 255 22.99 37.43 -15.42
CA GLU A 255 23.06 36.17 -16.15
C GLU A 255 22.68 35.03 -15.22
N GLY A 256 21.52 34.42 -15.45
CA GLY A 256 21.10 33.17 -14.82
C GLY A 256 21.64 31.97 -15.60
N ALA A 257 22.06 30.91 -14.91
CA ALA A 257 22.44 29.64 -15.55
C ALA A 257 22.06 28.43 -14.68
N HIS A 258 21.66 27.33 -15.32
CA HIS A 258 21.40 26.05 -14.67
C HIS A 258 22.73 25.34 -14.36
N VAL A 259 22.90 24.86 -13.13
CA VAL A 259 24.04 24.04 -12.69
C VAL A 259 23.62 22.59 -12.55
N THR A 260 22.52 22.34 -11.84
CA THR A 260 21.97 21.00 -11.58
C THR A 260 20.48 21.01 -11.87
N SER A 261 20.02 20.18 -12.82
CA SER A 261 18.59 20.00 -13.07
C SER A 261 17.95 19.26 -11.89
N GLY A 262 16.92 19.86 -11.30
CA GLY A 262 16.19 19.29 -10.20
C GLY A 262 15.37 18.06 -10.60
N VAL A 263 15.18 17.16 -9.65
CA VAL A 263 14.38 15.94 -9.75
C VAL A 263 13.51 15.84 -8.51
N SER A 264 12.20 15.85 -8.70
CA SER A 264 11.20 15.89 -7.62
C SER A 264 11.27 14.63 -6.75
N GLY A 265 11.26 14.82 -5.43
CA GLY A 265 11.09 13.75 -4.46
C GLY A 265 9.63 13.30 -4.34
N PHE A 266 9.36 12.46 -3.34
CA PHE A 266 7.99 12.19 -2.88
C PHE A 266 7.54 13.30 -1.91
N TYR A 267 6.25 13.63 -1.94
CA TYR A 267 5.63 14.56 -0.99
C TYR A 267 4.41 13.96 -0.29
N PRO A 268 4.40 13.93 1.06
CA PRO A 268 3.22 13.52 1.82
C PRO A 268 2.20 14.66 1.81
N GLU A 269 0.94 14.31 2.03
CA GLU A 269 -0.10 15.32 2.24
C GLU A 269 0.04 15.87 3.67
N VAL A 270 0.36 17.17 3.79
CA VAL A 270 0.47 17.83 5.09
C VAL A 270 -0.78 18.67 5.33
N TRP A 271 -1.43 18.43 6.47
CA TRP A 271 -2.52 19.26 6.97
C TRP A 271 -2.00 20.18 8.05
N GLU A 272 -2.37 21.44 7.94
CA GLU A 272 -2.21 22.41 9.00
C GLU A 272 -3.48 22.47 9.84
N ILE A 273 -3.31 22.32 11.15
CA ILE A 273 -4.35 22.56 12.13
C ILE A 273 -3.93 23.78 12.93
N VAL A 274 -4.77 24.81 12.99
CA VAL A 274 -4.49 26.05 13.72
C VAL A 274 -5.56 26.26 14.77
N SER A 275 -5.15 26.49 16.02
CA SER A 275 -5.99 27.10 17.05
C SER A 275 -5.65 28.59 17.16
N THR A 276 -6.66 29.45 17.19
CA THR A 276 -6.49 30.92 17.31
C THR A 276 -7.56 31.54 18.19
N ASP A 277 -7.18 32.53 19.00
CA ASP A 277 -8.12 33.57 19.46
C ASP A 277 -7.98 34.79 18.53
N SER A 278 -9.06 35.11 17.82
CA SER A 278 -9.09 36.29 16.93
C SER A 278 -8.96 37.63 17.68
N SER A 279 -9.09 37.66 19.01
CA SER A 279 -8.81 38.85 19.83
C SER A 279 -7.34 38.99 20.26
N GLY A 280 -6.56 37.91 20.25
CA GLY A 280 -5.18 37.88 20.74
C GLY A 280 -5.01 38.13 22.26
N THR A 281 -6.10 38.25 23.02
CA THR A 281 -6.05 38.60 24.45
C THR A 281 -6.34 37.44 25.40
N LYS A 282 -6.96 36.37 24.91
CA LYS A 282 -7.27 35.18 25.72
C LYS A 282 -6.24 34.08 25.50
N VAL A 283 -5.91 33.35 26.56
CA VAL A 283 -5.14 32.10 26.50
C VAL A 283 -6.11 30.95 26.24
N LEU A 284 -5.82 30.10 25.25
CA LEU A 284 -6.72 29.04 24.80
C LEU A 284 -6.76 27.84 25.77
N GLY A 285 -7.95 27.49 26.24
CA GLY A 285 -8.31 26.22 26.88
C GLY A 285 -9.56 25.59 26.23
N GLY A 286 -9.93 24.38 26.67
CA GLY A 286 -11.03 23.60 26.10
C GLY A 286 -10.59 22.55 25.09
N THR A 287 -11.55 21.88 24.43
CA THR A 287 -11.29 20.74 23.53
C THR A 287 -11.92 20.92 22.15
N PHE A 288 -11.46 20.14 21.18
CA PHE A 288 -12.03 20.03 19.83
C PHE A 288 -11.95 18.58 19.34
N ASP A 289 -12.86 18.19 18.45
CA ASP A 289 -12.88 16.86 17.86
C ASP A 289 -12.26 16.89 16.45
N LEU A 290 -11.41 15.91 16.15
CA LEU A 290 -10.92 15.64 14.80
C LEU A 290 -11.53 14.35 14.27
N SER A 291 -12.04 14.36 13.04
CA SER A 291 -12.66 13.20 12.39
C SER A 291 -12.25 13.06 10.92
N ILE A 292 -12.04 11.83 10.46
CA ILE A 292 -11.56 11.53 9.11
C ILE A 292 -12.11 10.18 8.67
N GLY A 293 -12.44 10.08 7.38
CA GLY A 293 -13.06 8.90 6.78
C GLY A 293 -14.35 8.42 7.44
N PHE A 294 -14.74 7.21 7.07
CA PHE A 294 -15.96 6.53 7.54
C PHE A 294 -15.66 5.07 7.91
N GLU A 295 -14.40 4.66 7.82
CA GLU A 295 -13.86 3.40 8.31
C GLU A 295 -14.04 3.32 9.84
N GLY A 296 -14.63 2.21 10.30
CA GLY A 296 -14.80 1.87 11.71
C GLY A 296 -13.79 0.86 12.21
N GLN A 297 -13.90 0.52 13.49
CA GLN A 297 -13.31 -0.69 14.03
C GLN A 297 -14.24 -1.88 13.74
N TRP A 298 -13.66 -3.06 13.57
CA TRP A 298 -14.40 -4.32 13.47
C TRP A 298 -15.02 -4.67 14.81
N THR A 299 -16.35 -4.71 14.88
CA THR A 299 -17.11 -5.07 16.09
C THR A 299 -18.18 -6.10 15.77
N ASP A 300 -18.51 -6.97 16.73
CA ASP A 300 -19.61 -7.92 16.56
C ASP A 300 -20.94 -7.19 16.32
N THR A 301 -21.83 -7.75 15.50
CA THR A 301 -23.15 -7.15 15.28
C THR A 301 -23.93 -7.00 16.59
N ASN A 302 -24.87 -6.05 16.66
CA ASN A 302 -25.75 -5.90 17.82
C ASN A 302 -27.25 -6.08 17.45
N PRO A 303 -27.97 -7.09 18.00
CA PRO A 303 -27.43 -8.26 18.70
C PRO A 303 -26.46 -9.09 17.83
N ALA A 304 -25.66 -9.91 18.50
CA ALA A 304 -24.66 -10.77 17.87
C ALA A 304 -25.33 -11.84 16.98
N VAL A 305 -24.89 -11.89 15.73
CA VAL A 305 -25.23 -12.95 14.78
C VAL A 305 -23.96 -13.77 14.55
N THR A 306 -24.04 -15.08 14.74
CA THR A 306 -22.93 -15.98 14.42
C THR A 306 -23.12 -16.62 13.05
N ALA A 307 -22.03 -17.05 12.43
CA ALA A 307 -22.05 -17.71 11.15
C ALA A 307 -21.10 -18.92 11.09
N THR A 308 -21.48 -19.90 10.27
CA THR A 308 -20.62 -20.97 9.81
C THR A 308 -20.40 -20.82 8.32
N VAL A 309 -19.20 -21.15 7.85
CA VAL A 309 -18.82 -21.03 6.43
C VAL A 309 -18.05 -22.29 6.05
N ALA A 310 -18.51 -23.02 5.04
CA ALA A 310 -17.68 -24.10 4.49
C ALA A 310 -16.47 -23.48 3.77
N ALA A 311 -15.29 -24.10 3.89
CA ALA A 311 -14.13 -23.73 3.09
C ALA A 311 -14.50 -23.73 1.59
N GLY A 312 -14.13 -22.67 0.86
CA GLY A 312 -14.52 -22.48 -0.55
C GLY A 312 -15.93 -21.93 -0.77
N SER A 313 -16.74 -21.74 0.28
CA SER A 313 -18.07 -21.15 0.14
C SER A 313 -18.01 -19.63 -0.04
N ARG A 314 -18.84 -19.10 -0.96
CA ARG A 314 -19.20 -17.67 -1.06
C ARG A 314 -20.46 -17.32 -0.25
N THR A 315 -21.02 -18.25 0.50
CA THR A 315 -22.21 -18.03 1.33
C THR A 315 -21.91 -18.43 2.78
N ALA A 316 -22.10 -17.49 3.69
CA ALA A 316 -22.06 -17.73 5.12
C ALA A 316 -23.47 -18.09 5.63
N LYS A 317 -23.59 -19.21 6.34
CA LYS A 317 -24.84 -19.65 6.98
C LYS A 317 -24.96 -19.00 8.35
N THR A 318 -25.95 -18.16 8.55
CA THR A 318 -26.08 -17.33 9.75
C THR A 318 -27.10 -17.88 10.74
N ILE A 319 -26.83 -17.71 12.04
CA ILE A 319 -27.75 -18.03 13.13
C ILE A 319 -28.40 -16.71 13.55
N GLY A 320 -29.41 -16.32 12.78
CA GLY A 320 -30.09 -15.03 12.89
C GLY A 320 -29.96 -14.19 11.61
N SER A 321 -30.93 -13.29 11.40
CA SER A 321 -31.00 -12.50 10.17
C SER A 321 -30.01 -11.35 10.14
N MET A 322 -29.30 -11.26 9.01
CA MET A 322 -28.42 -10.15 8.64
C MET A 322 -29.14 -9.10 7.77
N LEU A 323 -30.37 -9.37 7.30
CA LEU A 323 -31.18 -8.38 6.58
C LEU A 323 -31.50 -7.20 7.51
N GLY A 324 -31.32 -5.97 7.01
CA GLY A 324 -31.47 -4.75 7.81
C GLY A 324 -30.33 -4.48 8.81
N ARG A 325 -29.37 -5.39 8.97
CA ARG A 325 -28.10 -5.17 9.72
C ARG A 325 -26.98 -4.72 8.79
N VAL A 326 -26.88 -5.39 7.65
CA VAL A 326 -25.94 -5.08 6.57
C VAL A 326 -26.71 -5.03 5.26
N ASN A 327 -26.25 -4.16 4.37
CA ASN A 327 -26.76 -3.96 3.03
C ASN A 327 -25.71 -4.40 2.00
N ARG A 328 -26.08 -4.41 0.72
CA ARG A 328 -25.17 -4.86 -0.34
C ARG A 328 -24.09 -3.80 -0.59
N GLY A 329 -22.84 -4.26 -0.71
CA GLY A 329 -21.67 -3.38 -0.74
C GLY A 329 -21.09 -3.04 0.64
N ASP A 330 -21.77 -3.39 1.74
CA ASP A 330 -21.18 -3.26 3.07
C ASP A 330 -20.04 -4.26 3.25
N LYS A 331 -19.05 -3.89 4.07
CA LYS A 331 -17.97 -4.81 4.46
C LYS A 331 -18.34 -5.57 5.72
N VAL A 332 -18.03 -6.86 5.74
CA VAL A 332 -18.21 -7.78 6.87
C VAL A 332 -16.93 -8.56 7.10
N ARG A 333 -16.68 -8.97 8.34
CA ARG A 333 -15.53 -9.82 8.69
C ARG A 333 -16.03 -11.08 9.39
N ILE A 334 -15.53 -12.23 8.95
CA ILE A 334 -15.96 -13.56 9.42
C ILE A 334 -14.71 -14.44 9.53
N GLY A 335 -14.52 -15.12 10.66
CA GLY A 335 -13.34 -15.99 10.87
C GLY A 335 -11.98 -15.27 10.77
N GLY A 336 -11.97 -13.93 10.82
CA GLY A 336 -10.78 -13.10 10.61
C GLY A 336 -10.56 -12.64 9.16
N GLU A 337 -11.21 -13.26 8.16
CA GLU A 337 -11.19 -12.83 6.74
C GLU A 337 -12.22 -11.70 6.50
N GLU A 338 -11.87 -10.70 5.67
CA GLU A 338 -12.75 -9.59 5.27
C GLU A 338 -13.45 -9.89 3.93
N PHE A 339 -14.72 -9.51 3.83
CA PHE A 339 -15.58 -9.72 2.66
C PHE A 339 -16.46 -8.49 2.40
N THR A 340 -16.93 -8.35 1.17
CA THR A 340 -18.01 -7.41 0.82
C THR A 340 -19.31 -8.17 0.60
N VAL A 341 -20.44 -7.66 1.10
CA VAL A 341 -21.76 -8.27 0.85
C VAL A 341 -22.08 -8.19 -0.64
N HIS A 342 -22.24 -9.34 -1.28
CA HIS A 342 -22.29 -9.46 -2.74
C HIS A 342 -23.42 -8.61 -3.36
N ALA A 343 -23.14 -7.95 -4.49
CA ALA A 343 -24.06 -6.99 -5.13
C ALA A 343 -25.40 -7.58 -5.64
N THR A 344 -25.43 -8.83 -6.13
CA THR A 344 -26.64 -9.43 -6.74
C THR A 344 -27.05 -10.85 -6.27
N ALA A 345 -26.16 -11.63 -5.64
CA ALA A 345 -26.45 -13.01 -5.22
C ALA A 345 -27.57 -13.10 -4.16
N PRO A 346 -28.30 -14.22 -4.02
CA PRO A 346 -29.37 -14.37 -3.03
C PRO A 346 -28.92 -13.98 -1.62
N PHE A 347 -29.69 -13.12 -0.95
CA PHE A 347 -29.48 -12.70 0.44
C PHE A 347 -30.78 -12.99 1.18
N THR A 348 -30.73 -13.89 2.16
CA THR A 348 -31.90 -14.33 2.94
C THR A 348 -31.63 -14.18 4.44
N ASP A 349 -32.63 -14.48 5.28
CA ASP A 349 -32.51 -14.40 6.73
C ASP A 349 -31.49 -15.37 7.35
N LEU A 350 -31.00 -16.38 6.61
CA LEU A 350 -30.04 -17.37 7.10
C LEU A 350 -28.82 -17.56 6.19
N GLU A 351 -28.73 -16.77 5.10
CA GLU A 351 -27.66 -16.87 4.11
C GLU A 351 -27.16 -15.48 3.73
N LEU A 352 -25.94 -15.15 4.17
CA LEU A 352 -25.22 -13.92 3.83
C LEU A 352 -24.28 -14.19 2.64
N PRO A 353 -24.51 -13.57 1.46
CA PRO A 353 -23.67 -13.77 0.30
C PRO A 353 -22.44 -12.86 0.32
N LEU A 354 -21.28 -13.45 0.06
CA LEU A 354 -19.95 -12.82 0.06
C LEU A 354 -19.47 -12.61 -1.38
N ASP A 355 -18.69 -11.55 -1.62
CA ASP A 355 -18.05 -11.24 -2.89
C ASP A 355 -16.99 -12.29 -3.30
N SER A 356 -16.22 -12.76 -2.33
CA SER A 356 -15.19 -13.79 -2.47
C SER A 356 -15.50 -15.01 -1.59
N TYR A 357 -14.73 -16.09 -1.77
CA TYR A 357 -14.90 -17.30 -0.98
C TYR A 357 -14.01 -17.26 0.27
N HIS A 358 -14.45 -17.90 1.36
CA HIS A 358 -13.68 -18.04 2.60
C HIS A 358 -12.70 -19.21 2.48
N VAL A 359 -11.40 -18.98 2.72
CA VAL A 359 -10.34 -19.98 2.43
C VAL A 359 -10.42 -21.17 3.38
N ARG A 360 -10.26 -20.92 4.68
CA ARG A 360 -10.24 -21.98 5.71
C ARG A 360 -11.64 -22.40 6.16
N GLY A 361 -12.64 -21.56 5.90
CA GLY A 361 -13.98 -21.71 6.45
C GLY A 361 -14.03 -21.47 7.97
N VAL A 362 -15.22 -21.65 8.53
CA VAL A 362 -15.57 -21.48 9.94
C VAL A 362 -16.50 -22.64 10.32
N THR A 363 -15.94 -23.64 11.01
CA THR A 363 -16.65 -24.86 11.44
C THR A 363 -17.40 -24.67 12.77
N VAL A 364 -16.80 -23.94 13.71
CA VAL A 364 -17.44 -23.49 14.95
C VAL A 364 -18.00 -22.10 14.70
N ALA A 365 -19.29 -21.88 14.97
CA ALA A 365 -19.96 -20.62 14.62
C ALA A 365 -19.32 -19.40 15.32
N THR A 366 -18.66 -18.52 14.56
CA THR A 366 -18.07 -17.26 15.06
C THR A 366 -19.01 -16.09 14.85
N THR A 367 -18.88 -15.01 15.61
CA THR A 367 -19.59 -13.76 15.34
C THR A 367 -19.26 -13.21 13.95
N ILE A 368 -20.26 -12.63 13.29
CA ILE A 368 -20.03 -11.73 12.16
C ILE A 368 -19.67 -10.36 12.73
N GLN A 369 -18.61 -9.77 12.21
CA GLN A 369 -18.18 -8.43 12.55
C GLN A 369 -18.55 -7.44 11.44
N VAL A 370 -18.96 -6.25 11.86
CA VAL A 370 -19.32 -5.09 11.04
C VAL A 370 -18.55 -3.87 11.53
N MET A 371 -18.42 -2.86 10.67
CA MET A 371 -17.82 -1.59 11.05
C MET A 371 -18.70 -0.85 12.05
N ASP A 372 -18.14 -0.47 13.19
CA ASP A 372 -18.83 0.27 14.26
C ASP A 372 -19.23 1.71 13.89
N THR A 373 -18.82 2.18 12.71
CA THR A 373 -19.29 3.43 12.08
C THR A 373 -20.64 3.28 11.38
N ALA A 374 -21.16 2.05 11.20
CA ALA A 374 -22.49 1.83 10.65
C ALA A 374 -23.58 2.34 11.61
N LEU A 375 -24.32 3.38 11.21
CA LEU A 375 -25.43 3.93 11.99
C LEU A 375 -26.65 2.98 11.98
N GLY A 376 -26.99 2.48 10.79
CA GLY A 376 -28.15 1.65 10.48
C GLY A 376 -28.60 1.80 9.03
N ASN A 377 -29.75 1.21 8.69
CA ASN A 377 -30.33 1.32 7.35
C ASN A 377 -30.99 2.69 7.12
N VAL A 378 -30.86 3.22 5.91
CA VAL A 378 -31.50 4.45 5.45
C VAL A 378 -32.20 4.28 4.10
N GLN A 379 -33.35 4.95 3.97
CA GLN A 379 -34.07 5.10 2.71
C GLN A 379 -33.83 6.50 2.15
N ALA A 380 -33.13 6.56 1.02
CA ALA A 380 -32.93 7.79 0.25
C ALA A 380 -33.86 7.80 -0.97
N THR A 381 -34.57 8.90 -1.18
CA THR A 381 -35.52 9.08 -2.30
C THR A 381 -34.97 10.09 -3.29
N LYS A 382 -34.99 9.77 -4.59
CA LYS A 382 -34.49 10.66 -5.65
C LYS A 382 -35.12 12.06 -5.57
N THR A 383 -34.30 13.10 -5.72
CA THR A 383 -34.63 14.53 -5.54
C THR A 383 -35.02 14.99 -4.13
N SER A 384 -34.97 14.11 -3.11
CA SER A 384 -35.23 14.48 -1.71
C SER A 384 -33.94 14.78 -0.95
N ASN A 385 -33.95 15.81 -0.12
CA ASN A 385 -32.94 16.02 0.94
C ASN A 385 -33.30 15.27 2.23
N LEU A 386 -34.54 14.82 2.38
CA LEU A 386 -35.00 14.06 3.54
C LEU A 386 -34.76 12.56 3.31
N VAL A 387 -34.07 11.95 4.27
CA VAL A 387 -33.75 10.52 4.34
C VAL A 387 -34.49 9.92 5.54
N THR A 388 -35.18 8.80 5.34
CA THR A 388 -35.82 8.06 6.44
C THR A 388 -34.82 7.10 7.06
N THR A 389 -34.73 7.05 8.39
CA THR A 389 -33.77 6.21 9.13
C THR A 389 -34.46 5.03 9.80
N SER A 390 -33.77 3.88 9.91
CA SER A 390 -34.32 2.67 10.56
C SER A 390 -34.59 2.83 12.06
N SER A 391 -33.92 3.79 12.71
CA SER A 391 -34.04 4.11 14.13
C SER A 391 -33.67 5.57 14.36
N ASP A 392 -33.79 6.04 15.60
CA ASP A 392 -33.24 7.33 15.99
C ASP A 392 -31.70 7.28 15.94
N PHE A 393 -31.10 8.28 15.29
CA PHE A 393 -29.66 8.49 15.21
C PHE A 393 -29.19 9.72 16.01
N SER A 394 -30.09 10.44 16.69
CA SER A 394 -29.80 11.68 17.43
C SER A 394 -28.70 11.56 18.50
N SER A 395 -28.48 10.36 19.04
CA SER A 395 -27.41 10.04 19.98
C SER A 395 -26.09 9.61 19.34
N LYS A 396 -26.08 9.36 18.01
CA LYS A 396 -24.93 8.86 17.24
C LYS A 396 -24.34 9.89 16.26
N ILE A 397 -25.13 10.86 15.81
CA ILE A 397 -24.74 11.90 14.84
C ILE A 397 -25.50 13.20 15.10
N ALA A 398 -24.83 14.34 15.01
CA ALA A 398 -25.39 15.65 15.29
C ALA A 398 -25.61 16.51 14.03
N SER A 399 -26.47 17.53 14.13
CA SER A 399 -26.60 18.56 13.10
C SER A 399 -25.26 19.30 12.91
N GLY A 400 -24.83 19.41 11.66
CA GLY A 400 -23.57 20.00 11.23
C GLY A 400 -22.51 18.98 10.79
N GLU A 401 -22.64 17.72 11.21
CA GLU A 401 -21.68 16.62 10.94
C GLU A 401 -21.83 16.05 9.51
N GLN A 402 -20.94 15.14 9.12
CA GLN A 402 -20.98 14.47 7.82
C GLN A 402 -21.35 12.99 7.96
N VAL A 403 -22.14 12.51 7.01
CA VAL A 403 -22.57 11.12 6.87
C VAL A 403 -22.20 10.61 5.47
N GLN A 404 -21.76 9.36 5.37
CA GLN A 404 -21.65 8.66 4.08
C GLN A 404 -22.87 7.77 3.88
N ILE A 405 -23.51 7.87 2.72
CA ILE A 405 -24.63 7.03 2.31
C ILE A 405 -24.29 6.47 0.92
N GLY A 406 -24.03 5.16 0.84
CA GLY A 406 -23.45 4.54 -0.35
C GLY A 406 -22.06 5.10 -0.66
N SER A 407 -21.84 5.58 -1.89
CA SER A 407 -20.59 6.20 -2.31
C SER A 407 -20.51 7.72 -2.13
N LYS A 408 -21.54 8.35 -1.53
CA LYS A 408 -21.66 9.81 -1.42
C LYS A 408 -21.59 10.29 0.02
N VAL A 409 -20.99 11.46 0.22
CA VAL A 409 -20.85 12.13 1.51
C VAL A 409 -21.73 13.39 1.53
N PHE A 410 -22.49 13.57 2.60
CA PHE A 410 -23.41 14.68 2.79
C PHE A 410 -23.20 15.34 4.15
N LYS A 411 -23.49 16.64 4.26
CA LYS A 411 -23.58 17.29 5.57
C LYS A 411 -25.01 17.16 6.12
N VAL A 412 -25.13 16.77 7.38
CA VAL A 412 -26.41 16.66 8.08
C VAL A 412 -26.84 18.05 8.57
N THR A 413 -28.06 18.45 8.22
CA THR A 413 -28.65 19.74 8.65
C THR A 413 -29.62 19.56 9.82
N ASN A 414 -30.31 18.43 9.91
CA ASN A 414 -31.20 18.09 11.02
C ASN A 414 -31.26 16.57 11.24
N VAL A 415 -31.47 16.13 12.48
CA VAL A 415 -31.69 14.73 12.87
C VAL A 415 -32.95 14.67 13.74
N GLY A 416 -33.96 13.97 13.26
CA GLY A 416 -35.17 13.62 14.00
C GLY A 416 -35.24 12.12 14.29
N ALA A 417 -36.22 11.72 15.11
CA ALA A 417 -36.31 10.36 15.67
C ALA A 417 -36.36 9.21 14.63
N ASN A 418 -36.75 9.48 13.39
CA ASN A 418 -36.76 8.50 12.29
C ASN A 418 -36.38 9.14 10.94
N SER A 419 -35.69 10.28 10.95
CA SER A 419 -35.31 10.98 9.73
C SER A 419 -34.08 11.86 9.88
N MET A 420 -33.38 12.04 8.77
CA MET A 420 -32.19 12.88 8.66
C MET A 420 -32.35 13.79 7.45
N THR A 421 -32.07 15.08 7.61
CA THR A 421 -32.08 16.05 6.51
C THR A 421 -30.66 16.32 6.06
N LEU A 422 -30.39 16.11 4.78
CA LEU A 422 -29.10 16.36 4.13
C LEU A 422 -29.03 17.81 3.60
N ASP A 423 -27.82 18.30 3.40
CA ASP A 423 -27.52 19.61 2.79
C ASP A 423 -27.91 19.68 1.30
N SER A 424 -27.91 18.55 0.60
CA SER A 424 -28.20 18.44 -0.83
C SER A 424 -29.12 17.25 -1.14
N ALA A 425 -29.77 17.30 -2.31
CA ALA A 425 -30.74 16.28 -2.71
C ALA A 425 -30.06 14.98 -3.14
N TRP A 426 -30.65 13.84 -2.77
CA TRP A 426 -30.24 12.54 -3.29
C TRP A 426 -30.47 12.46 -4.80
N THR A 427 -29.39 12.23 -5.55
CA THR A 427 -29.39 12.30 -7.03
C THR A 427 -29.53 10.94 -7.71
N ASP A 428 -29.22 9.84 -7.02
CA ASP A 428 -29.36 8.49 -7.57
C ASP A 428 -30.80 7.99 -7.47
N ASP A 429 -31.06 6.77 -7.94
CA ASP A 429 -32.37 6.16 -7.84
C ASP A 429 -32.74 5.84 -6.38
N THR A 430 -34.05 5.85 -6.11
CA THR A 430 -34.61 5.63 -4.78
C THR A 430 -34.25 4.23 -4.29
N THR A 431 -33.59 4.16 -3.13
CA THR A 431 -33.10 2.91 -2.55
C THR A 431 -33.58 2.77 -1.11
N LEU A 432 -34.10 1.59 -0.76
CA LEU A 432 -34.71 1.28 0.55
C LEU A 432 -33.73 0.66 1.57
N HIS A 433 -32.54 0.26 1.10
CA HIS A 433 -31.61 -0.63 1.78
C HIS A 433 -30.16 -0.19 1.52
N ILE A 434 -29.74 0.92 2.15
CA ILE A 434 -28.36 1.44 2.14
C ILE A 434 -27.93 1.68 3.59
N THR A 435 -26.70 1.33 3.94
CA THR A 435 -26.15 1.66 5.26
C THR A 435 -25.61 3.09 5.27
N ALA A 436 -25.98 3.86 6.30
CA ALA A 436 -25.37 5.15 6.58
C ALA A 436 -24.18 4.96 7.52
N PHE A 437 -23.05 5.58 7.22
CA PHE A 437 -21.83 5.55 8.02
C PHE A 437 -21.52 6.93 8.61
N VAL A 438 -21.15 6.97 9.89
CA VAL A 438 -20.65 8.16 10.60
C VAL A 438 -19.13 8.11 10.73
N ARG A 439 -18.50 9.23 11.06
CA ARG A 439 -17.05 9.28 11.30
C ARG A 439 -16.69 8.90 12.73
N LYS A 440 -15.51 8.31 12.92
CA LYS A 440 -14.86 8.29 14.24
C LYS A 440 -14.25 9.65 14.56
N LYS A 441 -14.27 10.01 15.84
CA LYS A 441 -13.74 11.27 16.37
C LYS A 441 -12.63 11.01 17.38
N ALA A 442 -11.62 11.87 17.36
CA ALA A 442 -10.58 11.97 18.38
C ALA A 442 -10.69 13.35 19.05
N THR A 443 -11.11 13.36 20.32
CA THR A 443 -11.17 14.59 21.13
C THR A 443 -9.78 14.97 21.60
N LEU A 444 -9.37 16.21 21.36
CA LEU A 444 -8.06 16.75 21.68
C LEU A 444 -8.17 18.08 22.44
N SER A 445 -7.22 18.35 23.34
CA SER A 445 -7.11 19.67 23.97
C SER A 445 -6.61 20.72 22.98
N VAL A 446 -7.08 21.97 23.10
CA VAL A 446 -6.60 23.12 22.29
C VAL A 446 -5.12 23.46 22.46
N ASN A 447 -4.45 22.84 23.45
CA ASN A 447 -3.02 22.91 23.70
C ASN A 447 -2.30 21.54 23.63
N ALA A 448 -2.95 20.51 23.04
CA ALA A 448 -2.44 19.15 22.96
C ALA A 448 -1.00 19.06 22.44
N GLU A 449 -0.21 18.15 23.00
CA GLU A 449 1.16 17.92 22.55
C GLU A 449 1.20 17.19 21.19
N ALA A 450 2.30 17.35 20.45
CA ALA A 450 2.46 16.71 19.15
C ALA A 450 2.34 15.17 19.24
N ALA A 451 2.93 14.57 20.28
CA ALA A 451 2.82 13.14 20.57
C ALA A 451 1.39 12.72 20.96
N GLU A 452 0.65 13.58 21.67
CA GLU A 452 -0.75 13.33 22.03
C GLU A 452 -1.65 13.34 20.79
N MET A 453 -1.52 14.37 19.94
CA MET A 453 -2.24 14.48 18.68
C MET A 453 -1.90 13.34 17.72
N LYS A 454 -0.61 12.98 17.58
CA LYS A 454 -0.16 11.83 16.80
C LYS A 454 -0.83 10.54 17.27
N ARG A 455 -0.84 10.27 18.58
CA ARG A 455 -1.47 9.09 19.18
C ARG A 455 -2.98 9.08 18.98
N ALA A 456 -3.65 10.21 19.19
CA ALA A 456 -5.11 10.31 19.10
C ALA A 456 -5.61 10.14 17.66
N LEU A 457 -4.94 10.77 16.69
CA LEU A 457 -5.26 10.61 15.27
C LEU A 457 -4.89 9.22 14.74
N SER A 458 -3.74 8.65 15.12
CA SER A 458 -3.34 7.28 14.73
C SER A 458 -4.26 6.18 15.28
N ALA A 459 -5.15 6.49 16.23
CA ALA A 459 -6.17 5.57 16.74
C ALA A 459 -7.47 5.55 15.90
N LEU A 460 -7.64 6.50 14.97
CA LEU A 460 -8.80 6.56 14.08
C LEU A 460 -8.66 5.54 12.94
N PRO A 461 -9.66 4.69 12.64
CA PRO A 461 -9.49 3.57 11.69
C PRO A 461 -9.24 4.01 10.23
N ALA A 462 -9.66 5.23 9.88
CA ALA A 462 -9.42 5.83 8.56
C ALA A 462 -8.02 6.46 8.41
N VAL A 463 -7.31 6.69 9.53
CA VAL A 463 -5.93 7.19 9.55
C VAL A 463 -5.01 5.97 9.49
N GLY A 464 -4.05 5.99 8.56
CA GLY A 464 -2.96 5.02 8.58
C GLY A 464 -1.80 5.55 9.42
N SER A 465 -0.59 5.52 8.88
CA SER A 465 0.57 6.18 9.50
C SER A 465 0.55 7.70 9.27
N ILE A 466 0.89 8.44 10.33
CA ILE A 466 1.04 9.89 10.31
C ILE A 466 2.27 10.30 11.13
N ASP A 467 2.77 11.50 10.88
CA ASP A 467 3.64 12.21 11.82
C ASP A 467 3.05 13.58 12.17
N VAL A 468 3.40 14.12 13.35
CA VAL A 468 2.86 15.39 13.82
C VAL A 468 3.96 16.22 14.45
N SER A 469 4.11 17.47 13.99
CA SER A 469 4.90 18.51 14.67
C SER A 469 3.97 19.62 15.19
N ARG A 470 4.44 20.40 16.16
CA ARG A 470 3.69 21.53 16.75
C ARG A 470 4.57 22.75 16.94
N ILE A 471 4.09 23.90 16.50
CA ILE A 471 4.65 25.22 16.79
C ILE A 471 3.67 26.00 17.69
N GLY A 472 4.21 26.69 18.69
CA GLY A 472 3.45 27.62 19.53
C GLY A 472 3.86 27.59 21.00
N PRO A 473 3.27 28.45 21.85
CA PRO A 473 2.17 29.36 21.51
C PRO A 473 2.58 30.47 20.54
N THR A 474 1.66 30.82 19.64
CA THR A 474 1.80 31.88 18.63
C THR A 474 1.43 33.25 19.22
N LYS A 475 1.65 34.34 18.46
CA LYS A 475 1.22 35.70 18.84
C LYS A 475 -0.30 35.85 19.05
N ALA A 476 -1.11 34.89 18.61
CA ALA A 476 -2.56 34.81 18.84
C ALA A 476 -2.94 33.82 19.96
N ASN A 477 -2.00 33.51 20.87
CA ASN A 477 -2.12 32.62 22.03
C ASN A 477 -2.56 31.17 21.73
N GLY A 478 -2.51 30.75 20.48
CA GLY A 478 -2.85 29.39 20.04
C GLY A 478 -1.70 28.66 19.38
N TYR A 479 -1.96 27.45 18.91
CA TYR A 479 -0.97 26.49 18.42
C TYR A 479 -1.23 26.14 16.95
N ARG A 480 -0.15 25.79 16.26
CA ARG A 480 -0.17 25.30 14.88
C ARG A 480 0.42 23.90 14.88
N TRP A 481 -0.35 22.90 14.46
CA TRP A 481 0.14 21.53 14.28
C TRP A 481 0.22 21.23 12.79
N TYR A 482 1.32 20.60 12.36
CA TYR A 482 1.45 20.06 11.02
C TYR A 482 1.32 18.55 11.11
N VAL A 483 0.24 18.02 10.55
CA VAL A 483 -0.06 16.59 10.48
C VAL A 483 0.35 16.10 9.11
N THR A 484 1.48 15.40 9.05
CA THR A 484 2.02 14.80 7.84
C THR A 484 1.40 13.43 7.65
N PHE A 485 0.49 13.29 6.68
CA PHE A 485 -0.12 12.01 6.37
C PHE A 485 0.78 11.17 5.46
N GLN A 486 1.22 10.03 5.99
CA GLN A 486 1.99 9.03 5.25
C GLN A 486 1.04 8.03 4.56
N SER A 487 -0.24 8.00 4.97
CA SER A 487 -1.31 7.20 4.38
C SER A 487 -2.71 7.63 4.88
N LEU A 488 -3.65 7.84 3.95
CA LEU A 488 -5.06 8.22 4.11
C LEU A 488 -6.07 7.22 3.48
N ASN A 489 -6.91 6.51 4.25
CA ASN A 489 -8.06 5.82 3.61
C ASN A 489 -9.14 6.81 3.13
N SER A 490 -9.08 8.09 3.54
CA SER A 490 -10.05 9.12 3.14
C SER A 490 -9.43 10.53 3.08
N VAL A 491 -9.81 11.29 2.06
CA VAL A 491 -9.23 12.58 1.65
C VAL A 491 -9.81 13.82 2.35
N SER A 492 -10.37 13.69 3.55
CA SER A 492 -11.03 14.82 4.24
C SER A 492 -11.01 14.67 5.74
N LEU A 493 -9.96 15.17 6.40
CA LEU A 493 -10.01 15.50 7.82
C LEU A 493 -11.02 16.64 8.05
N ARG A 494 -11.71 16.58 9.18
CA ARG A 494 -12.75 17.50 9.61
C ARG A 494 -12.52 17.88 11.07
N VAL A 495 -12.71 19.16 11.37
CA VAL A 495 -12.74 19.68 12.75
C VAL A 495 -14.19 19.88 13.17
N ASP A 496 -14.56 19.27 14.29
CA ASP A 496 -15.86 19.42 14.93
C ASP A 496 -15.71 20.16 16.26
N LYS A 497 -16.50 21.21 16.46
CA LYS A 497 -16.41 22.09 17.64
C LYS A 497 -17.37 21.71 18.80
N LYS A 498 -18.25 20.73 18.63
CA LYS A 498 -19.60 20.81 19.26
C LYS A 498 -20.07 19.59 20.08
N THR A 499 -19.17 18.74 20.59
CA THR A 499 -19.56 17.50 21.29
C THR A 499 -18.85 17.24 22.63
N GLY A 500 -18.59 18.29 23.42
CA GLY A 500 -18.13 18.18 24.81
C GLY A 500 -18.68 19.29 25.73
N ILE A 501 -18.64 19.09 27.05
CA ILE A 501 -19.10 20.06 28.08
C ILE A 501 -18.16 21.29 28.19
N THR A 502 -17.08 21.33 27.41
CA THR A 502 -16.15 22.47 27.31
C THR A 502 -15.94 22.87 25.85
N ASP A 503 -16.67 23.90 25.42
CA ASP A 503 -16.25 24.75 24.30
C ASP A 503 -14.86 25.37 24.57
N PHE A 504 -14.30 26.13 23.63
CA PHE A 504 -13.11 26.94 23.93
C PHE A 504 -13.38 27.83 25.13
N VAL A 505 -12.52 27.76 26.14
CA VAL A 505 -12.56 28.58 27.35
C VAL A 505 -11.27 29.38 27.49
N ASP A 506 -11.33 30.53 28.15
CA ASP A 506 -10.12 31.16 28.66
C ASP A 506 -9.65 30.51 29.97
N VAL A 507 -8.51 30.99 30.51
CA VAL A 507 -7.90 30.51 31.77
C VAL A 507 -8.82 30.63 32.99
N TYR A 508 -9.91 31.40 32.91
CA TYR A 508 -10.91 31.53 33.97
C TYR A 508 -12.16 30.66 33.76
N GLY A 509 -12.16 29.81 32.72
CA GLY A 509 -13.28 28.93 32.39
C GLY A 509 -14.42 29.62 31.63
N VAL A 510 -14.23 30.85 31.13
CA VAL A 510 -15.27 31.59 30.41
C VAL A 510 -15.22 31.26 28.92
N ALA A 511 -16.38 30.95 28.34
CA ALA A 511 -16.50 30.62 26.92
C ALA A 511 -15.90 31.69 25.99
N CYS A 512 -15.10 31.25 25.03
CA CYS A 512 -14.41 32.09 24.06
C CYS A 512 -15.09 32.00 22.68
N ALA A 513 -16.08 32.86 22.45
CA ALA A 513 -16.78 32.94 21.17
C ALA A 513 -15.89 33.40 19.99
N THR A 514 -14.76 34.07 20.27
CA THR A 514 -13.75 34.52 19.29
C THR A 514 -12.74 33.43 18.92
N CYS A 515 -12.77 32.29 19.62
CA CYS A 515 -11.81 31.21 19.43
C CYS A 515 -12.22 30.26 18.30
N THR A 516 -11.25 29.87 17.48
CA THR A 516 -11.45 28.96 16.36
C THR A 516 -10.36 27.90 16.33
N VAL A 517 -10.74 26.69 15.92
CA VAL A 517 -9.82 25.73 15.33
C VAL A 517 -10.26 25.52 13.89
N THR A 518 -9.28 25.54 12.99
CA THR A 518 -9.42 25.23 11.57
C THR A 518 -8.41 24.16 11.22
N ALA A 519 -8.82 23.17 10.42
CA ALA A 519 -7.89 22.32 9.71
C ALA A 519 -8.01 22.64 8.21
N SER A 520 -6.88 22.84 7.58
CA SER A 520 -6.73 23.03 6.15
C SER A 520 -5.61 22.12 5.69
N VAL A 521 -5.75 21.51 4.52
CA VAL A 521 -4.59 21.08 3.75
C VAL A 521 -3.64 22.27 3.66
N VAL A 522 -2.34 22.10 3.93
CA VAL A 522 -1.35 23.17 3.74
C VAL A 522 -1.53 23.68 2.32
N GLN A 523 -1.91 24.95 2.19
CA GLN A 523 -1.88 25.61 0.91
C GLN A 523 -0.47 26.15 0.71
N ASP A 524 -0.01 26.12 -0.54
CA ASP A 524 0.96 27.07 -1.05
C ASP A 524 0.63 28.48 -0.51
N ASP A 525 1.61 29.25 -0.04
CA ASP A 525 1.36 30.57 0.60
C ASP A 525 0.70 31.59 -0.36
N THR A 526 0.66 31.31 -1.68
CA THR A 526 -0.20 32.01 -2.66
C THR A 526 -1.71 31.77 -2.52
N GLN A 527 -2.14 30.73 -1.79
CA GLN A 527 -3.48 30.11 -1.86
C GLN A 527 -3.90 29.57 -3.24
N THR A 528 -2.97 29.43 -4.21
CA THR A 528 -3.34 29.04 -5.60
C THR A 528 -3.43 27.53 -5.84
N THR A 529 -2.76 26.70 -5.03
CA THR A 529 -2.88 25.25 -5.14
C THR A 529 -3.12 24.57 -3.80
N THR A 530 -4.22 23.84 -3.69
CA THR A 530 -4.47 22.91 -2.58
C THR A 530 -3.59 21.66 -2.75
N LEU A 531 -2.84 21.26 -1.73
CA LEU A 531 -2.01 20.03 -1.74
C LEU A 531 -2.87 18.76 -1.54
N THR A 532 -3.92 18.55 -2.35
CA THR A 532 -4.92 17.47 -2.18
C THR A 532 -4.49 16.07 -2.64
N GLU A 533 -3.23 15.87 -3.03
CA GLU A 533 -2.78 14.60 -3.62
C GLU A 533 -1.37 14.23 -3.17
N ILE A 534 -1.23 13.01 -2.64
CA ILE A 534 0.07 12.36 -2.42
C ILE A 534 0.68 12.02 -3.78
N LYS A 535 1.56 12.90 -4.28
CA LYS A 535 2.28 12.70 -5.55
C LYS A 535 3.53 11.83 -5.32
N GLY A 536 3.32 10.53 -5.21
CA GLY A 536 4.38 9.54 -5.03
C GLY A 536 5.03 9.01 -6.32
N ASP A 537 4.82 9.69 -7.45
CA ASP A 537 5.46 9.38 -8.73
C ASP A 537 6.68 10.27 -8.96
N TYR A 538 7.87 9.69 -8.83
CA TYR A 538 9.11 10.31 -9.26
C TYR A 538 9.39 10.03 -10.75
N LEU A 539 10.15 10.93 -11.39
CA LEU A 539 10.60 10.75 -12.77
C LEU A 539 11.54 9.54 -12.89
N ALA A 540 11.57 8.88 -14.05
CA ALA A 540 12.39 7.68 -14.24
C ALA A 540 13.91 7.91 -14.06
N ASN A 541 14.39 9.14 -14.26
CA ASN A 541 15.78 9.55 -13.99
C ASN A 541 16.07 9.85 -12.51
N ALA A 542 15.07 9.80 -11.63
CA ALA A 542 15.26 9.85 -10.18
C ALA A 542 15.77 8.53 -9.61
N VAL A 543 15.53 7.41 -10.32
CA VAL A 543 15.90 6.06 -9.88
C VAL A 543 17.41 5.92 -9.86
N VAL A 544 17.96 5.80 -8.65
CA VAL A 544 19.40 5.53 -8.43
C VAL A 544 19.70 4.03 -8.43
N ALA A 545 18.72 3.20 -8.03
CA ALA A 545 18.87 1.75 -7.97
C ALA A 545 17.53 1.04 -8.24
N SER A 546 17.60 -0.11 -8.91
CA SER A 546 16.48 -1.01 -9.11
C SER A 546 16.93 -2.45 -8.82
N ARG A 547 16.14 -3.18 -8.04
CA ARG A 547 16.48 -4.52 -7.57
C ARG A 547 15.29 -5.46 -7.73
N GLU A 548 15.49 -6.56 -8.42
CA GLU A 548 14.52 -7.65 -8.47
C GLU A 548 14.77 -8.65 -7.33
N VAL A 549 13.69 -9.19 -6.81
CA VAL A 549 13.63 -10.24 -5.78
C VAL A 549 12.79 -11.37 -6.34
N GLY A 550 13.26 -12.61 -6.20
CA GLY A 550 12.62 -13.79 -6.76
C GLY A 550 13.24 -15.04 -6.15
N GLY A 551 13.28 -16.14 -6.92
CA GLY A 551 13.82 -17.42 -6.45
C GLY A 551 12.80 -18.28 -5.70
N ALA A 552 11.50 -18.01 -5.88
CA ALA A 552 10.46 -18.91 -5.40
C ALA A 552 10.56 -20.28 -6.10
N ILE A 553 10.41 -21.35 -5.33
CA ILE A 553 10.47 -22.76 -5.78
C ILE A 553 9.11 -23.39 -5.49
N GLN A 554 8.54 -24.06 -6.49
CA GLN A 554 7.27 -24.76 -6.35
C GLN A 554 7.43 -26.02 -5.50
N GLU A 555 6.53 -26.20 -4.53
CA GLU A 555 6.37 -27.44 -3.77
C GLU A 555 6.03 -28.60 -4.71
N VAL A 556 6.68 -29.75 -4.51
CA VAL A 556 6.36 -31.00 -5.22
C VAL A 556 6.19 -32.14 -4.22
N GLN A 557 4.98 -32.68 -4.18
CA GLN A 557 4.63 -33.86 -3.40
C GLN A 557 4.22 -35.00 -4.33
N THR A 558 4.26 -36.24 -3.82
CA THR A 558 3.75 -37.42 -4.51
C THR A 558 2.73 -38.14 -3.65
N VAL A 559 1.71 -38.69 -4.30
CA VAL A 559 0.78 -39.66 -3.73
C VAL A 559 1.00 -40.96 -4.49
N SER A 560 1.35 -42.05 -3.79
CA SER A 560 1.62 -43.36 -4.40
C SER A 560 0.73 -44.43 -3.80
N THR A 561 -0.10 -45.07 -4.62
CA THR A 561 -0.71 -46.37 -4.29
C THR A 561 0.28 -47.50 -4.53
N LYS A 562 0.26 -48.52 -3.67
CA LYS A 562 1.08 -49.74 -3.76
C LYS A 562 0.25 -50.95 -3.35
N ALA A 563 0.52 -52.11 -3.93
CA ALA A 563 -0.05 -53.41 -3.58
C ALA A 563 1.03 -54.50 -3.73
N THR A 564 0.78 -55.69 -3.19
CA THR A 564 1.66 -56.86 -3.38
C THR A 564 1.19 -57.79 -4.52
N ALA A 565 0.06 -57.49 -5.14
CA ALA A 565 -0.50 -58.18 -6.31
C ALA A 565 -1.24 -57.19 -7.23
N ASP A 566 -1.49 -57.59 -8.47
CA ASP A 566 -2.25 -56.83 -9.47
C ASP A 566 -3.77 -56.97 -9.27
N ASP A 567 -4.25 -56.63 -8.07
CA ASP A 567 -5.65 -56.75 -7.63
C ASP A 567 -6.20 -55.47 -6.97
N ILE A 568 -5.49 -54.35 -7.13
CA ILE A 568 -5.87 -53.05 -6.56
C ILE A 568 -7.17 -52.52 -7.18
N SER A 569 -8.06 -52.04 -6.32
CA SER A 569 -9.37 -51.48 -6.71
C SER A 569 -9.93 -50.54 -5.63
N GLY A 570 -10.99 -49.80 -5.96
CA GLY A 570 -11.61 -48.84 -5.03
C GLY A 570 -10.91 -47.49 -5.00
N TYR A 571 -11.00 -46.79 -3.87
CA TYR A 571 -10.63 -45.38 -3.76
C TYR A 571 -10.14 -45.03 -2.36
N PHE A 572 -9.52 -43.86 -2.21
CA PHE A 572 -9.09 -43.28 -0.94
C PHE A 572 -9.45 -41.79 -0.91
N THR A 573 -9.53 -41.20 0.28
CA THR A 573 -9.79 -39.76 0.44
C THR A 573 -8.54 -39.00 0.83
N VAL A 574 -8.36 -37.81 0.26
CA VAL A 574 -7.26 -36.91 0.57
C VAL A 574 -7.78 -35.57 1.13
N SER A 575 -7.04 -35.04 2.11
CA SER A 575 -7.22 -33.71 2.67
C SER A 575 -5.92 -32.89 2.62
N PHE A 576 -6.07 -31.57 2.71
CA PHE A 576 -4.97 -30.61 2.75
C PHE A 576 -5.29 -29.51 3.76
N GLN A 577 -4.38 -29.25 4.71
CA GLN A 577 -4.59 -28.30 5.82
C GLN A 577 -5.89 -28.54 6.59
N SER A 578 -6.22 -29.82 6.88
CA SER A 578 -7.47 -30.25 7.54
C SER A 578 -8.78 -29.89 6.82
N VAL A 579 -8.70 -29.42 5.57
CA VAL A 579 -9.83 -29.25 4.64
C VAL A 579 -9.76 -30.38 3.61
N GLY A 580 -10.79 -31.22 3.52
CA GLY A 580 -10.66 -32.54 2.87
C GLY A 580 -11.92 -33.13 2.24
N GLY A 581 -11.75 -34.35 1.74
CA GLY A 581 -12.80 -35.13 1.08
C GLY A 581 -12.59 -35.36 -0.42
N ALA A 582 -11.40 -35.11 -0.96
CA ALA A 582 -11.10 -35.40 -2.36
C ALA A 582 -11.01 -36.92 -2.59
N VAL A 583 -12.03 -37.52 -3.22
CA VAL A 583 -12.12 -38.97 -3.49
C VAL A 583 -11.27 -39.33 -4.71
N ILE A 584 -10.11 -39.93 -4.50
CA ILE A 584 -9.20 -40.40 -5.56
C ILE A 584 -9.37 -41.91 -5.77
N ASN A 585 -9.68 -42.31 -7.00
CA ASN A 585 -9.73 -43.72 -7.40
C ASN A 585 -8.33 -44.23 -7.74
N PHE A 586 -8.09 -45.53 -7.59
CA PHE A 586 -6.79 -46.13 -7.91
C PHE A 586 -6.33 -45.93 -9.37
N ASP A 587 -7.29 -45.79 -10.30
CA ASP A 587 -7.10 -45.65 -11.74
C ASP A 587 -7.25 -44.22 -12.28
N ASP A 588 -7.57 -43.24 -11.42
CA ASP A 588 -7.79 -41.85 -11.83
C ASP A 588 -6.63 -41.31 -12.69
N THR A 589 -6.96 -40.63 -13.79
CA THR A 589 -5.96 -39.97 -14.62
C THR A 589 -5.36 -38.77 -13.88
N ALA A 590 -4.22 -38.27 -14.38
CA ALA A 590 -3.61 -37.06 -13.83
C ALA A 590 -4.56 -35.85 -13.89
N ALA A 591 -5.43 -35.77 -14.91
CA ALA A 591 -6.43 -34.70 -15.04
C ALA A 591 -7.57 -34.84 -14.02
N ASP A 592 -7.98 -36.08 -13.70
CA ASP A 592 -9.01 -36.35 -12.69
C ASP A 592 -8.50 -36.03 -11.29
N VAL A 593 -7.31 -36.53 -10.93
CA VAL A 593 -6.66 -36.21 -9.64
C VAL A 593 -6.44 -34.72 -9.49
N ARG A 594 -5.96 -34.03 -10.55
CA ARG A 594 -5.85 -32.57 -10.54
C ARG A 594 -7.20 -31.91 -10.23
N THR A 595 -8.26 -32.28 -10.94
CA THR A 595 -9.59 -31.67 -10.77
C THR A 595 -10.18 -31.95 -9.38
N LYS A 596 -10.00 -33.17 -8.87
CA LYS A 596 -10.45 -33.60 -7.54
C LYS A 596 -9.70 -32.93 -6.40
N LEU A 597 -8.38 -32.77 -6.53
CA LEU A 597 -7.57 -32.05 -5.54
C LEU A 597 -7.88 -30.55 -5.59
N GLN A 598 -7.93 -29.93 -6.77
CA GLN A 598 -8.26 -28.51 -6.95
C GLN A 598 -9.67 -28.10 -6.48
N SER A 599 -10.56 -29.04 -6.12
CA SER A 599 -11.82 -28.68 -5.45
C SER A 599 -11.63 -28.34 -3.97
N LEU A 600 -10.46 -28.61 -3.38
CA LEU A 600 -10.11 -28.22 -2.01
C LEU A 600 -9.69 -26.75 -1.97
N ALA A 601 -10.47 -25.91 -1.29
CA ALA A 601 -10.30 -24.45 -1.27
C ALA A 601 -8.96 -23.94 -0.70
N THR A 602 -8.22 -24.79 0.03
CA THR A 602 -6.91 -24.49 0.61
C THR A 602 -5.74 -24.81 -0.33
N ILE A 603 -5.94 -25.56 -1.43
CA ILE A 603 -4.84 -26.18 -2.18
C ILE A 603 -4.26 -25.29 -3.30
N GLY A 604 -5.08 -24.43 -3.92
CA GLY A 604 -4.69 -23.61 -5.06
C GLY A 604 -4.65 -24.33 -6.41
N ARG A 605 -3.80 -23.85 -7.33
CA ARG A 605 -3.57 -24.47 -8.65
C ARG A 605 -2.49 -25.53 -8.59
N LEU A 606 -2.71 -26.63 -9.30
CA LEU A 606 -1.85 -27.81 -9.31
C LEU A 606 -1.53 -28.21 -10.76
N ASN A 607 -0.29 -28.64 -10.98
CA ASN A 607 0.04 -29.54 -12.09
C ASN A 607 0.15 -30.96 -11.52
N VAL A 608 -0.39 -31.94 -12.24
CA VAL A 608 -0.32 -33.34 -11.83
C VAL A 608 0.17 -34.17 -13.00
N THR A 609 1.13 -35.07 -12.74
CA THR A 609 1.55 -36.12 -13.68
C THR A 609 1.36 -37.48 -13.03
N ARG A 610 1.04 -38.51 -13.83
CA ARG A 610 0.82 -39.89 -13.34
C ARG A 610 1.80 -40.83 -14.01
N SER A 611 2.44 -41.68 -13.21
CA SER A 611 3.22 -42.84 -13.66
C SER A 611 2.67 -44.12 -13.03
N ALA A 612 2.84 -45.25 -13.70
CA ALA A 612 2.70 -46.56 -13.05
C ALA A 612 3.97 -46.86 -12.24
N ASN A 613 3.84 -47.52 -11.10
CA ASN A 613 4.98 -47.95 -10.29
C ASN A 613 5.12 -49.49 -10.32
N SER A 614 6.25 -50.00 -9.83
CA SER A 614 6.57 -51.44 -9.79
C SER A 614 5.65 -52.27 -8.89
N ASP A 615 4.95 -51.60 -7.97
CA ASP A 615 4.22 -52.22 -6.86
C ASP A 615 2.73 -52.30 -7.21
N PHE A 616 2.43 -52.66 -8.46
CA PHE A 616 1.09 -52.78 -9.05
C PHE A 616 0.17 -51.55 -8.86
N GLY A 617 0.75 -50.37 -8.63
CA GLY A 617 0.01 -49.14 -8.33
C GLY A 617 0.38 -47.97 -9.22
N ALA A 618 -0.04 -46.78 -8.80
CA ALA A 618 0.20 -45.53 -9.49
C ALA A 618 0.83 -44.50 -8.57
N THR A 619 1.71 -43.68 -9.13
CA THR A 619 2.29 -42.52 -8.47
C THR A 619 1.82 -41.26 -9.21
N TRP A 620 1.08 -40.42 -8.50
CA TRP A 620 0.74 -39.08 -8.95
C TRP A 620 1.74 -38.10 -8.34
N THR A 621 2.48 -37.38 -9.18
CA THR A 621 3.34 -36.27 -8.77
C THR A 621 2.53 -35.00 -8.88
N ILE A 622 2.36 -34.30 -7.76
CA ILE A 622 1.61 -33.05 -7.63
C ILE A 622 2.59 -31.90 -7.42
N THR A 623 2.61 -30.96 -8.35
CA THR A 623 3.36 -29.70 -8.24
C THR A 623 2.39 -28.58 -7.93
N PHE A 624 2.61 -27.85 -6.83
CA PHE A 624 1.80 -26.70 -6.46
C PHE A 624 2.25 -25.50 -7.30
N LEU A 625 1.34 -25.00 -8.15
CA LEU A 625 1.64 -23.92 -9.07
C LEU A 625 1.44 -22.53 -8.46
N SER A 626 0.55 -22.40 -7.47
CA SER A 626 0.15 -21.08 -6.94
C SER A 626 0.14 -20.92 -5.43
N ASN A 627 0.00 -22.01 -4.67
CA ASN A 627 0.16 -21.97 -3.23
C ASN A 627 1.67 -22.08 -2.97
N MET A 628 2.32 -20.93 -2.77
CA MET A 628 3.78 -20.83 -2.71
C MET A 628 4.31 -21.02 -1.30
N GLY A 629 5.57 -21.44 -1.18
CA GLY A 629 6.21 -21.72 0.10
C GLY A 629 6.24 -23.19 0.47
N ASP A 630 6.73 -23.44 1.68
CA ASP A 630 6.80 -24.75 2.32
C ASP A 630 5.39 -25.17 2.75
N LEU A 631 4.86 -26.25 2.18
CA LEU A 631 3.48 -26.69 2.42
C LEU A 631 3.43 -27.99 3.22
N PRO A 632 2.43 -28.16 4.11
CA PRO A 632 2.26 -29.44 4.81
C PRO A 632 1.95 -30.58 3.81
N PRO A 633 2.34 -31.82 4.12
CA PRO A 633 2.06 -32.96 3.27
C PRO A 633 0.54 -33.20 3.14
N LEU A 634 0.11 -33.63 1.95
CA LEU A 634 -1.24 -34.16 1.73
C LEU A 634 -1.52 -35.32 2.70
N VAL A 635 -2.69 -35.32 3.33
CA VAL A 635 -3.09 -36.34 4.30
C VAL A 635 -4.07 -37.30 3.65
N VAL A 636 -3.86 -38.61 3.81
CA VAL A 636 -4.80 -39.64 3.34
C VAL A 636 -5.69 -40.03 4.51
N ASP A 637 -6.94 -39.56 4.51
CA ASP A 637 -7.83 -39.65 5.67
C ASP A 637 -8.36 -41.08 5.88
N ASP A 638 -8.76 -41.76 4.79
CA ASP A 638 -9.26 -43.13 4.82
C ASP A 638 -8.61 -43.97 3.70
N LYS A 639 -7.95 -45.06 4.11
CA LYS A 639 -7.34 -46.08 3.25
C LYS A 639 -8.16 -47.37 3.19
N THR A 640 -9.16 -47.53 4.05
CA THR A 640 -9.96 -48.77 4.16
C THR A 640 -10.86 -49.00 2.94
N LEU A 641 -11.13 -47.95 2.17
CA LEU A 641 -11.94 -47.96 0.95
C LEU A 641 -11.13 -48.42 -0.28
N LEU A 642 -9.80 -48.46 -0.18
CA LEU A 642 -8.92 -49.10 -1.15
C LEU A 642 -8.87 -50.61 -0.86
N LYS A 643 -9.01 -51.43 -1.91
CA LYS A 643 -9.10 -52.90 -1.85
C LYS A 643 -7.99 -53.52 -2.69
N GLY A 644 -7.56 -54.72 -2.31
CA GLY A 644 -6.46 -55.47 -2.92
C GLY A 644 -5.55 -56.08 -1.86
N THR A 645 -4.58 -56.88 -2.29
CA THR A 645 -3.65 -57.58 -1.41
C THR A 645 -2.49 -56.66 -1.01
N GLY A 646 -2.31 -56.44 0.29
CA GLY A 646 -1.20 -55.64 0.83
C GLY A 646 -1.25 -54.14 0.48
N VAL A 647 -2.45 -53.61 0.18
CA VAL A 647 -2.59 -52.23 -0.32
C VAL A 647 -2.17 -51.16 0.70
N ASN A 648 -1.48 -50.12 0.23
CA ASN A 648 -1.14 -48.93 1.00
C ASN A 648 -1.11 -47.68 0.10
N VAL A 649 -1.29 -46.51 0.72
CA VAL A 649 -1.08 -45.20 0.09
C VAL A 649 0.01 -44.46 0.87
N VAL A 650 1.02 -43.97 0.18
CA VAL A 650 2.15 -43.23 0.76
C VAL A 650 2.19 -41.84 0.15
N VAL A 651 2.34 -40.82 0.98
CA VAL A 651 2.61 -39.43 0.56
C VAL A 651 4.05 -39.09 0.87
N GLN A 652 4.75 -38.45 -0.07
CA GLN A 652 6.14 -38.02 0.10
C GLN A 652 6.36 -36.64 -0.53
N GLU A 653 6.95 -35.72 0.23
CA GLU A 653 7.57 -34.48 -0.26
C GLU A 653 8.82 -34.86 -1.09
N ILE A 654 8.93 -34.32 -2.31
CA ILE A 654 10.04 -34.55 -3.25
C ILE A 654 10.87 -33.28 -3.43
N VAL A 655 10.20 -32.12 -3.50
CA VAL A 655 10.84 -30.80 -3.54
C VAL A 655 10.12 -29.91 -2.54
N LYS A 656 10.87 -29.45 -1.54
CA LYS A 656 10.42 -28.46 -0.58
C LYS A 656 10.20 -27.11 -1.26
N GLY A 657 8.99 -26.59 -1.18
CA GLY A 657 8.65 -25.28 -1.70
C GLY A 657 9.36 -24.16 -0.95
N VAL A 658 9.66 -23.08 -1.66
CA VAL A 658 10.30 -21.88 -1.12
C VAL A 658 9.52 -20.68 -1.63
N ASP A 659 9.02 -19.84 -0.72
CA ASP A 659 8.29 -18.63 -1.11
C ASP A 659 9.28 -17.53 -1.55
N VAL A 660 8.77 -16.53 -2.25
CA VAL A 660 9.55 -15.35 -2.61
C VAL A 660 10.03 -14.61 -1.35
N ALA A 661 11.31 -14.24 -1.31
CA ALA A 661 11.86 -13.48 -0.20
C ALA A 661 11.15 -12.13 -0.02
N LEU A 662 10.71 -11.85 1.21
CA LEU A 662 10.01 -10.60 1.59
C LEU A 662 10.97 -9.44 1.93
N GLU A 663 12.23 -9.55 1.49
CA GLU A 663 13.32 -8.65 1.86
C GLU A 663 14.40 -8.58 0.76
N THR A 664 15.05 -7.42 0.65
CA THR A 664 16.28 -7.24 -0.12
C THR A 664 17.19 -6.17 0.49
N ILE A 665 18.45 -6.11 0.06
CA ILE A 665 19.40 -5.04 0.39
C ILE A 665 19.71 -4.28 -0.90
N ILE A 666 19.71 -2.95 -0.81
CA ILE A 666 20.12 -2.03 -1.86
C ILE A 666 21.46 -1.42 -1.45
N GLU A 667 22.49 -1.65 -2.24
CA GLU A 667 23.87 -1.21 -2.01
C GLU A 667 24.24 -0.04 -2.95
N GLY A 668 25.33 0.66 -2.65
CA GLY A 668 25.87 1.72 -3.52
C GLY A 668 25.13 3.06 -3.38
N LEU A 669 24.69 3.37 -2.17
CA LEU A 669 24.01 4.62 -1.83
C LEU A 669 24.99 5.61 -1.19
N ASP A 670 24.71 6.91 -1.34
CA ASP A 670 25.51 8.00 -0.80
C ASP A 670 25.17 8.19 0.70
N PRO A 671 26.17 8.22 1.62
CA PRO A 671 25.93 8.46 3.03
C PRO A 671 25.24 9.80 3.32
N GLY A 672 24.35 9.81 4.31
CA GLY A 672 23.64 11.02 4.75
C GLY A 672 22.66 11.59 3.71
N ARG A 673 22.31 10.82 2.66
CA ARG A 673 21.32 11.23 1.66
C ARG A 673 19.98 10.55 1.88
N ASP A 674 18.94 11.34 1.65
CA ASP A 674 17.54 10.95 1.69
C ASP A 674 17.10 10.23 0.42
N TYR A 675 16.55 9.02 0.58
CA TYR A 675 16.09 8.17 -0.52
C TYR A 675 14.62 7.80 -0.39
N TYR A 676 13.94 7.62 -1.52
CA TYR A 676 12.54 7.21 -1.61
C TYR A 676 12.43 5.84 -2.25
N VAL A 677 11.66 4.94 -1.63
CA VAL A 677 11.54 3.55 -2.06
C VAL A 677 10.10 3.22 -2.45
N ARG A 678 9.94 2.56 -3.60
CA ARG A 678 8.68 1.91 -3.99
C ARG A 678 8.92 0.46 -4.39
N ALA A 679 7.91 -0.39 -4.21
CA ALA A 679 7.96 -1.80 -4.59
C ALA A 679 6.78 -2.18 -5.48
N PHE A 680 6.97 -3.23 -6.28
CA PHE A 680 6.00 -3.82 -7.19
C PHE A 680 5.97 -5.32 -6.93
N ALA A 681 4.80 -5.94 -6.84
CA ALA A 681 4.67 -7.40 -6.89
C ALA A 681 4.68 -7.88 -8.35
N ARG A 682 5.15 -9.11 -8.59
CA ARG A 682 5.21 -9.74 -9.92
C ARG A 682 4.60 -11.14 -9.92
N ASN A 683 3.87 -11.45 -10.98
CA ASN A 683 3.49 -12.81 -11.36
C ASN A 683 3.90 -13.10 -12.83
N GLU A 684 3.40 -14.20 -13.41
CA GLU A 684 3.71 -14.56 -14.81
C GLU A 684 3.15 -13.54 -15.82
N ASN A 685 2.05 -12.86 -15.50
CA ASN A 685 1.41 -11.85 -16.35
C ASN A 685 2.13 -10.49 -16.32
N GLY A 686 2.98 -10.24 -15.32
CA GLY A 686 3.84 -9.06 -15.25
C GLY A 686 3.92 -8.44 -13.85
N TYR A 687 4.30 -7.16 -13.82
CA TYR A 687 4.31 -6.35 -12.60
C TYR A 687 2.93 -5.75 -12.34
N GLY A 688 2.51 -5.81 -11.08
CA GLY A 688 1.35 -5.08 -10.58
C GLY A 688 1.60 -3.57 -10.48
N ALA A 689 0.63 -2.87 -9.89
CA ALA A 689 0.85 -1.48 -9.48
C ALA A 689 1.99 -1.39 -8.46
N SER A 690 2.66 -0.23 -8.41
CA SER A 690 3.64 0.04 -7.36
C SER A 690 2.93 0.41 -6.06
N THR A 691 3.68 0.42 -4.96
CA THR A 691 3.21 1.00 -3.70
C THR A 691 2.92 2.51 -3.76
N THR A 692 3.24 3.20 -4.85
CA THR A 692 2.74 4.56 -5.11
C THR A 692 1.20 4.57 -5.25
N ASP A 693 0.59 3.52 -5.80
CA ASP A 693 -0.87 3.40 -5.87
C ASP A 693 -1.51 3.28 -4.48
N LEU A 694 -0.83 2.60 -3.53
CA LEU A 694 -1.22 2.62 -2.12
C LEU A 694 -0.99 3.98 -1.46
N GLN A 695 -0.01 4.77 -1.91
CA GLN A 695 0.17 6.14 -1.44
C GLN A 695 -0.95 7.06 -1.95
N GLN A 696 -1.28 7.00 -3.24
CA GLN A 696 -2.38 7.77 -3.85
C GLN A 696 -3.76 7.40 -3.25
N ARG A 697 -3.99 6.12 -2.96
CA ARG A 697 -5.20 5.64 -2.25
C ARG A 697 -5.05 5.65 -0.72
N GLY A 698 -3.93 6.21 -0.24
CA GLY A 698 -3.54 6.32 1.16
C GLY A 698 -3.73 5.07 2.04
N ARG A 699 -3.57 3.88 1.47
CA ARG A 699 -3.37 2.64 2.22
C ARG A 699 -1.92 2.45 2.67
N GLY A 700 -1.01 3.22 2.08
CA GLY A 700 0.36 3.41 2.55
C GLY A 700 1.31 2.26 2.24
N ALA A 701 2.22 2.48 1.29
CA ALA A 701 3.60 2.38 1.70
C ALA A 701 4.01 3.72 2.30
N LEU A 702 4.58 3.68 3.50
CA LEU A 702 5.36 4.79 4.01
C LEU A 702 6.31 5.28 2.90
N PRO A 703 6.41 6.58 2.63
CA PRO A 703 7.59 7.11 1.98
C PRO A 703 8.75 6.84 2.90
N LEU A 704 9.50 5.79 2.61
CA LEU A 704 10.65 5.41 3.41
C LEU A 704 11.87 6.17 2.97
N LEU A 705 11.73 7.47 3.21
CA LEU A 705 12.80 8.38 3.56
C LEU A 705 13.58 7.74 4.71
N THR A 706 14.69 7.11 4.35
CA THR A 706 15.81 6.93 5.26
C THR A 706 16.93 7.78 4.72
N ALA A 707 17.54 8.58 5.60
CA ALA A 707 18.96 8.86 5.44
C ALA A 707 19.68 7.51 5.51
N VAL A 708 20.60 7.25 4.58
CA VAL A 708 21.49 6.10 4.70
C VAL A 708 22.65 6.55 5.57
N ALA A 709 22.45 6.40 6.88
CA ALA A 709 23.42 6.76 7.90
C ALA A 709 23.42 5.70 9.01
N THR A 710 24.55 5.54 9.67
CA THR A 710 24.69 4.72 10.88
C THR A 710 25.25 5.53 12.03
N SER A 711 25.17 5.00 13.25
CA SER A 711 25.80 5.63 14.41
C SER A 711 27.28 5.96 14.13
N PRO A 712 27.75 7.17 14.44
CA PRO A 712 29.16 7.52 14.32
C PRO A 712 30.07 6.57 15.09
N ASP A 713 31.30 6.41 14.60
CA ASP A 713 32.32 5.58 15.25
C ASP A 713 32.59 6.06 16.68
N PRO A 714 32.90 5.16 17.64
CA PRO A 714 33.20 5.56 19.01
C PRO A 714 34.46 6.44 19.03
N PRO A 715 34.43 7.63 19.66
CA PRO A 715 35.59 8.50 19.74
C PRO A 715 36.70 7.84 20.57
N GLY A 716 37.87 7.66 19.97
CA GLY A 716 39.04 7.14 20.68
C GLY A 716 39.55 8.16 21.69
N ILE A 717 39.86 7.74 22.91
CA ILE A 717 40.53 8.62 23.89
C ILE A 717 42.00 8.77 23.46
N THR A 718 42.32 9.90 22.83
CA THR A 718 43.68 10.22 22.35
C THR A 718 44.60 10.71 23.47
N GLY A 719 44.04 11.03 24.63
CA GLY A 719 44.80 11.10 25.87
C GLY A 719 43.97 11.52 27.08
N MET A 720 44.56 11.33 28.25
CA MET A 720 43.93 11.52 29.55
C MET A 720 45.00 12.03 30.53
N TRP A 721 44.77 13.19 31.15
CA TRP A 721 45.75 13.84 32.03
C TRP A 721 45.11 14.43 33.28
N PRO A 722 45.74 14.36 34.47
CA PRO A 722 45.28 15.09 35.63
C PRO A 722 45.50 16.60 35.44
N LEU A 723 44.42 17.39 35.50
CA LEU A 723 44.47 18.85 35.53
C LEU A 723 44.73 19.37 36.95
N SER A 724 44.20 18.68 37.96
CA SER A 724 44.39 18.99 39.38
C SER A 724 44.08 17.76 40.24
N GLY A 725 44.11 17.90 41.57
CA GLY A 725 43.72 16.83 42.50
C GLY A 725 42.24 16.41 42.44
N SER A 726 41.41 17.10 41.65
CA SER A 726 39.98 16.79 41.47
C SER A 726 39.47 16.96 40.03
N GLN A 727 40.36 17.16 39.05
CA GLN A 727 40.01 17.42 37.65
C GLN A 727 40.90 16.64 36.69
N MET A 728 40.33 16.24 35.55
CA MET A 728 40.99 15.45 34.52
C MET A 728 40.65 16.01 33.14
N GLU A 729 41.65 16.17 32.28
CA GLU A 729 41.48 16.45 30.85
C GLU A 729 41.30 15.13 30.10
N LEU A 730 40.32 15.10 29.19
CA LEU A 730 40.09 14.03 28.24
C LEU A 730 40.22 14.62 26.83
N ARG A 731 41.05 14.02 25.98
CA ARG A 731 41.10 14.31 24.55
C ARG A 731 40.54 13.14 23.76
N LEU A 732 39.75 13.47 22.75
CA LEU A 732 39.10 12.54 21.85
C LEU A 732 39.72 12.64 20.45
N SER A 733 39.61 11.57 19.65
CA SER A 733 39.73 11.67 18.20
C SER A 733 38.45 12.26 17.62
N ASN A 734 38.54 12.89 16.44
CA ASN A 734 37.37 13.09 15.61
C ASN A 734 36.81 11.69 15.23
N PRO A 735 35.54 11.37 15.55
CA PRO A 735 34.89 10.16 15.08
C PRO A 735 34.59 10.24 13.57
N VAL A 736 34.24 9.11 12.97
CA VAL A 736 33.69 9.05 11.60
C VAL A 736 32.16 9.12 11.71
N ASP A 737 31.56 10.13 11.07
CA ASP A 737 30.13 10.45 11.22
C ASP A 737 29.18 9.47 10.50
N HIS A 738 29.67 8.65 9.56
CA HIS A 738 28.88 7.66 8.82
C HIS A 738 27.56 8.17 8.19
N GLY A 739 27.54 9.45 7.77
CA GLY A 739 26.41 10.09 7.09
C GLY A 739 25.75 11.21 7.90
N ASP A 740 25.63 11.04 9.21
CA ASP A 740 24.98 12.01 10.12
C ASP A 740 26.00 12.67 11.05
N PRO A 741 26.24 14.00 10.96
CA PRO A 741 27.29 14.67 11.74
C PRO A 741 27.14 14.50 13.26
N VAL A 742 28.26 14.24 13.97
CA VAL A 742 28.25 14.15 15.43
C VAL A 742 27.81 15.46 16.08
N SER A 743 26.61 15.42 16.67
CA SER A 743 25.99 16.56 17.34
C SER A 743 26.34 16.67 18.83
N LYS A 744 26.62 15.54 19.52
CA LYS A 744 26.86 15.46 20.97
C LYS A 744 27.78 14.29 21.33
N TYR A 745 28.51 14.43 22.43
CA TYR A 745 29.29 13.36 23.07
C TYR A 745 28.67 12.99 24.43
N LEU A 746 28.57 11.69 24.72
CA LEU A 746 28.17 11.18 26.03
C LEU A 746 29.41 10.70 26.79
N PHE A 747 29.65 11.27 27.98
CA PHE A 747 30.72 10.84 28.88
C PHE A 747 30.12 10.11 30.07
N GLU A 748 30.61 8.90 30.33
CA GLU A 748 30.23 8.11 31.50
C GLU A 748 31.48 7.68 32.26
N TYR A 749 31.45 7.83 33.58
CA TYR A 749 32.52 7.41 34.48
C TYR A 749 31.90 6.78 35.74
N ALA A 750 32.62 5.85 36.35
CA ALA A 750 32.24 5.24 37.62
C ALA A 750 33.49 4.98 38.46
N VAL A 751 33.27 4.72 39.76
CA VAL A 751 34.32 4.43 40.73
C VAL A 751 34.31 2.93 41.03
N GLY A 752 35.43 2.26 40.75
CA GLY A 752 35.59 0.81 40.95
C GLY A 752 34.64 -0.04 40.09
N ASP A 753 34.36 -1.25 40.58
CA ASP A 753 33.70 -2.35 39.83
C ASP A 753 32.19 -2.15 39.60
N THR A 754 31.69 -0.91 39.68
CA THR A 754 30.26 -0.59 39.62
C THR A 754 29.74 -0.26 38.21
N PHE A 755 30.64 -0.14 37.22
CA PHE A 755 30.27 0.15 35.83
C PHE A 755 29.64 -1.07 35.13
N GLY A 756 28.48 -0.89 34.49
CA GLY A 756 28.00 -1.79 33.44
C GLY A 756 27.44 -3.16 33.85
N LYS A 757 26.58 -3.26 34.87
CA LYS A 757 25.81 -4.51 35.10
C LYS A 757 24.88 -4.84 33.92
N VAL A 758 25.24 -5.87 33.15
CA VAL A 758 24.48 -6.31 31.96
C VAL A 758 23.08 -6.81 32.35
N ALA A 759 22.04 -6.26 31.72
CA ALA A 759 20.66 -6.68 31.92
C ALA A 759 20.28 -7.80 30.94
N SER A 760 20.10 -9.03 31.43
CA SER A 760 19.61 -10.15 30.61
C SER A 760 18.08 -10.12 30.48
N LYS A 761 17.59 -10.28 29.24
CA LYS A 761 16.16 -10.41 28.90
C LYS A 761 15.97 -11.65 28.04
N LYS A 762 14.83 -12.34 28.20
CA LYS A 762 14.44 -13.51 27.39
C LYS A 762 13.19 -13.14 26.58
N VAL A 763 13.15 -13.55 25.31
CA VAL A 763 12.03 -13.38 24.39
C VAL A 763 11.60 -14.77 23.91
N PHE A 764 10.29 -15.01 23.86
CA PHE A 764 9.70 -16.26 23.39
C PHE A 764 8.75 -15.97 22.24
N VAL A 765 8.85 -16.76 21.17
CA VAL A 765 8.00 -16.70 19.98
C VAL A 765 7.44 -18.11 19.79
N TYR A 766 6.12 -18.28 19.86
CA TYR A 766 5.46 -19.58 19.81
C TYR A 766 4.07 -19.49 19.17
N ASN A 767 3.58 -20.62 18.65
CA ASN A 767 2.18 -20.87 18.28
C ASN A 767 1.70 -22.07 19.12
N SER A 768 0.40 -22.19 19.39
CA SER A 768 -0.22 -23.35 20.04
C SER A 768 -0.33 -24.57 19.13
N LEU A 769 -0.22 -24.39 17.80
CA LEU A 769 -0.14 -25.45 16.81
C LEU A 769 1.32 -25.76 16.45
N GLU A 770 1.67 -27.05 16.47
CA GLU A 770 3.03 -27.52 16.19
C GLU A 770 3.40 -27.28 14.71
N ASN A 771 4.62 -26.78 14.47
CA ASN A 771 5.14 -26.40 13.14
C ASN A 771 4.35 -25.32 12.36
N ASP A 772 3.35 -24.68 12.97
CA ASP A 772 2.54 -23.59 12.37
C ASP A 772 3.09 -22.18 12.71
N ILE A 773 4.39 -22.05 12.95
CA ILE A 773 5.04 -20.76 13.22
C ILE A 773 5.60 -20.19 11.91
N ALA A 774 4.85 -19.28 11.30
CA ALA A 774 5.24 -18.51 10.12
C ALA A 774 5.14 -17.00 10.38
N GLY A 775 5.80 -16.19 9.54
CA GLY A 775 5.73 -14.73 9.57
C GLY A 775 6.92 -14.03 10.23
N THR A 776 6.70 -12.82 10.73
CA THR A 776 7.75 -11.93 11.25
C THR A 776 7.32 -11.22 12.53
N PHE A 777 8.29 -10.85 13.36
CA PHE A 777 8.12 -10.02 14.55
C PHE A 777 9.14 -8.88 14.55
N ARG A 778 8.97 -7.89 15.44
CA ARG A 778 9.98 -6.87 15.74
C ARG A 778 10.00 -6.60 17.23
N LEU A 779 11.12 -6.09 17.73
CA LEU A 779 11.26 -5.65 19.12
C LEU A 779 11.28 -4.12 19.16
N GLN A 780 10.70 -3.52 20.20
CA GLN A 780 10.67 -2.07 20.40
C GLN A 780 11.26 -1.71 21.76
N TYR A 781 12.05 -0.65 21.81
CA TYR A 781 12.62 -0.08 23.01
C TYR A 781 12.45 1.45 22.98
N GLY A 782 11.64 1.99 23.89
CA GLY A 782 11.20 3.38 23.79
C GLY A 782 10.44 3.63 22.49
N ASN A 783 10.92 4.56 21.68
CA ASN A 783 10.36 4.89 20.37
C ASN A 783 10.99 4.10 19.21
N ASP A 784 12.15 3.48 19.43
CA ASP A 784 12.90 2.80 18.37
C ASP A 784 12.47 1.33 18.27
N ALA A 785 12.35 0.82 17.05
CA ALA A 785 11.99 -0.57 16.80
C ALA A 785 12.92 -1.21 15.78
N THR A 786 13.22 -2.50 15.96
CA THR A 786 14.03 -3.28 15.01
C THR A 786 13.35 -3.35 13.65
N SER A 787 14.13 -3.70 12.62
CA SER A 787 13.56 -4.26 11.39
C SER A 787 12.64 -5.45 11.72
N LEU A 788 11.81 -5.86 10.75
CA LEU A 788 11.14 -7.15 10.89
C LEU A 788 12.20 -8.26 10.91
N LEU A 789 11.93 -9.27 11.72
CA LEU A 789 12.73 -10.46 11.87
C LEU A 789 11.82 -11.64 11.65
N SER A 790 12.23 -12.58 10.78
CA SER A 790 11.54 -13.86 10.65
C SER A 790 11.41 -14.52 12.02
N VAL A 791 10.30 -15.22 12.27
CA VAL A 791 10.15 -16.13 13.41
C VAL A 791 11.27 -17.20 13.47
N HIS A 792 11.96 -17.46 12.36
CA HIS A 792 13.13 -18.34 12.29
C HIS A 792 14.49 -17.60 12.36
N THR A 793 14.52 -16.31 12.68
CA THR A 793 15.75 -15.46 12.68
C THR A 793 16.90 -16.05 13.49
N THR A 794 18.13 -15.89 13.01
CA THR A 794 19.33 -16.37 13.72
C THR A 794 19.67 -15.45 14.89
N ALA A 795 20.47 -15.95 15.85
CA ALA A 795 20.96 -15.13 16.95
C ALA A 795 21.78 -13.93 16.46
N SER A 796 22.62 -14.12 15.42
CA SER A 796 23.39 -13.04 14.80
C SER A 796 22.50 -12.00 14.11
N SER A 797 21.47 -12.40 13.38
CA SER A 797 20.54 -11.45 12.74
C SER A 797 19.75 -10.63 13.77
N LEU A 798 19.25 -11.25 14.84
CA LEU A 798 18.60 -10.55 15.94
C LEU A 798 19.58 -9.63 16.71
N GLN A 799 20.84 -10.04 16.88
CA GLN A 799 21.88 -9.19 17.48
C GLN A 799 22.16 -7.95 16.64
N SER A 800 22.36 -8.11 15.32
CA SER A 800 22.58 -6.99 14.40
C SER A 800 21.41 -6.01 14.42
N ALA A 801 20.17 -6.49 14.43
CA ALA A 801 18.97 -5.66 14.42
C ALA A 801 18.69 -4.95 15.76
N LEU A 802 19.20 -5.46 16.89
CA LEU A 802 19.15 -4.76 18.18
C LEU A 802 20.29 -3.73 18.30
N ASN A 803 21.47 -4.03 17.75
CA ASN A 803 22.62 -3.13 17.78
C ASN A 803 22.49 -1.94 16.81
N SER A 804 21.55 -1.98 15.87
CA SER A 804 21.17 -0.83 15.04
C SER A 804 20.21 0.14 15.71
N LEU A 805 19.79 -0.09 16.97
CA LEU A 805 18.91 0.83 17.71
C LEU A 805 19.74 1.85 18.50
N SER A 806 19.59 3.13 18.16
CA SER A 806 20.32 4.26 18.77
C SER A 806 20.15 4.39 20.28
N SER A 807 19.06 3.86 20.84
CA SER A 807 18.76 3.87 22.28
C SER A 807 19.28 2.65 23.06
N ILE A 808 19.97 1.69 22.43
CA ILE A 808 20.48 0.47 23.09
C ILE A 808 22.00 0.33 22.94
N ARG A 809 22.68 -0.05 24.02
CA ARG A 809 24.11 -0.43 24.00
C ARG A 809 24.33 -1.77 23.29
N PRO A 810 25.56 -2.11 22.86
CA PRO A 810 25.84 -3.40 22.23
C PRO A 810 25.28 -4.60 23.00
N VAL A 811 24.35 -5.30 22.35
CA VAL A 811 23.67 -6.50 22.83
C VAL A 811 24.42 -7.73 22.33
N SER A 812 24.47 -8.76 23.17
CA SER A 812 24.84 -10.13 22.78
C SER A 812 23.58 -11.00 22.79
N VAL A 813 23.33 -11.75 21.70
CA VAL A 813 22.14 -12.60 21.60
C VAL A 813 22.54 -14.07 21.49
N SER A 814 21.82 -14.93 22.20
CA SER A 814 21.84 -16.38 22.01
C SER A 814 20.42 -16.88 21.72
N ARG A 815 20.31 -17.97 20.96
CA ARG A 815 19.03 -18.60 20.59
C ARG A 815 19.03 -20.06 21.01
N ALA A 816 17.93 -20.50 21.58
CA ALA A 816 17.60 -21.91 21.78
C ALA A 816 16.30 -22.24 21.03
N LEU A 817 16.17 -23.49 20.59
CA LEU A 817 14.96 -24.03 19.98
C LEU A 817 14.39 -25.07 20.93
N TYR A 818 13.09 -24.99 21.22
CA TYR A 818 12.37 -25.91 22.08
C TYR A 818 11.13 -26.42 21.36
N VAL A 819 10.92 -27.75 21.36
CA VAL A 819 9.65 -28.36 20.96
C VAL A 819 8.78 -28.42 22.22
N LEU A 820 7.68 -27.66 22.24
CA LEU A 820 6.78 -27.60 23.39
C LEU A 820 5.67 -28.64 23.24
N THR A 821 5.89 -29.83 23.79
CA THR A 821 4.90 -30.92 23.79
C THR A 821 3.88 -30.74 24.93
N GLY A 822 2.94 -29.79 24.79
CA GLY A 822 1.80 -29.64 25.71
C GLY A 822 1.23 -28.22 25.81
N SER A 823 -0.06 -28.12 26.17
CA SER A 823 -0.80 -26.85 26.29
C SER A 823 -0.33 -26.00 27.48
N PRO A 824 0.19 -24.77 27.27
CA PRO A 824 0.62 -23.90 28.36
C PRO A 824 -0.47 -22.91 28.78
N THR A 825 -0.89 -22.95 30.05
CA THR A 825 -1.70 -21.90 30.67
C THR A 825 -0.78 -20.80 31.21
N ILE A 826 -0.87 -19.57 30.71
CA ILE A 826 -0.06 -18.44 31.18
C ILE A 826 -0.95 -17.21 31.40
N THR A 827 -0.92 -16.65 32.61
CA THR A 827 -1.61 -15.41 32.98
C THR A 827 -0.62 -14.24 33.07
N PHE A 828 -0.93 -13.13 32.42
CA PHE A 828 -0.20 -11.87 32.55
C PHE A 828 -0.64 -11.12 33.81
N THR A 829 0.30 -10.44 34.47
CA THR A 829 0.02 -9.31 35.38
C THR A 829 1.05 -8.21 35.14
N GLU A 830 0.59 -6.96 35.03
CA GLU A 830 1.38 -5.82 34.52
C GLU A 830 2.56 -5.40 35.41
N ALA A 831 2.60 -5.86 36.66
CA ALA A 831 3.34 -5.18 37.71
C ALA A 831 4.89 -5.30 37.69
N ASN A 832 5.48 -6.31 37.04
CA ASN A 832 6.89 -6.66 37.34
C ASN A 832 7.83 -7.05 36.17
N ASN A 833 7.38 -7.12 34.91
CA ASN A 833 8.25 -7.37 33.74
C ASN A 833 9.32 -8.48 33.91
N ARG A 834 8.95 -9.56 34.63
CA ARG A 834 9.84 -10.67 34.99
C ARG A 834 9.13 -11.99 34.78
N LEU A 835 9.67 -12.79 33.85
CA LEU A 835 9.20 -14.15 33.57
C LEU A 835 9.87 -15.12 34.56
N THR A 836 9.06 -15.86 35.32
CA THR A 836 9.51 -17.02 36.10
C THR A 836 8.68 -18.24 35.70
N THR A 837 9.35 -19.19 35.04
CA THR A 837 8.99 -20.60 34.97
C THR A 837 10.09 -21.33 35.75
N PRO A 838 9.76 -22.36 36.57
CA PRO A 838 10.40 -22.69 37.84
C PRO A 838 11.90 -22.40 37.96
#